data_AF-A0AAX4NX99-F1
#
_entry.id   AF-A0AAX4NX99-F1
#
_cell.length_a   1.000
_cell.length_b   1.000
_cell.length_c   1.000
_cell.angle_alpha   90.00
_cell.angle_beta   90.00
_cell.angle_gamma   90.00
#
_symmetry.space_group_name_H-M   'P 1'
#
loop_
_entity.id
_entity.type
_entity.pdbx_description
1 polymer ?
#
loop_
_entity_poly.entity_id
_entity_poly.type
_entity_poly.pdbx_seq_one_letter_code
_entity_poly.pdbx_strand_id
1 'polypeptide(L)'
;MAANGGRLATCVIWGSTTDVGKTLVSCALSCAAKRLGVPFCYVKPVQTGVGASEWEFDGARVARAAGVKHGIGDHAAVAAAGISSVVARQDPASIDRVGTLFGWRAAVSPHLAVELEGRIVSDGEIVAAIRSEHESFLGSLRSAGRDGLLLVEIAGGPLSPGPSGTPLADILRPLRYPGLLVGSARLGGITGTLAAMESIQCRGYDLSHVVLLEGEGEGTYRNAEKLAELTASDGVAVRALDPLCPTTTVEDGEAFVSELEGWLSLRSTMDASDCLVSELMESQFSRMRELAKAPAEALQTFWYPFVQHKGLGEDQVSVIDSKDGHGFWALDRQGGSLVRKFDGSASWWTQGPDLTMQVEMAKRLSYAAARYGHVLFPNNVHEPVLGCTRGLLSGPGSGWARRVFYSDNGSTAVEVALKMAFRTHLISKHGEGCLGEGLDFDPGKVAVVTQRNAYHGDTLACMNAAERSIFNGPAQFPWNEERCVAVQPAYLRQSGGVWSITLPDGREVATPFKSTQDLFDVDVREFFHGEDDCTEGGGGGGGLQGAYRESIRAELDGREDLGALLIEPVCQGAGGMKFIDPLWQRELVRYCRRRGMPVIYDEIFVGLYRFGYESTKDLLRIDPDIACYGKLLTGGTVPLGVTLATEDIFESFLDDGKANALLHGHSYTAHPIGCAAAVFAFEKYDALLKDDEGRRAYWDQDLVRQTSRLEGVRSSIALGTVLAIELEGEEGYAATERTGALAKALGKEGVYCRPLGNVLYFMCSPFTEKKECDDLLGILLGSIGGPLR
;
A
#
# COMPACT_ATOMS: atom_id res chain seq x y z
N MET A 1 -9.89 26.84 -10.64
CA MET A 1 -10.52 27.13 -11.94
C MET A 1 -11.71 26.20 -12.09
N ALA A 2 -12.91 26.75 -12.28
CA ALA A 2 -14.13 25.97 -12.44
C ALA A 2 -14.13 25.28 -13.81
N ALA A 3 -14.01 23.95 -13.83
CA ALA A 3 -14.43 23.19 -15.01
C ALA A 3 -15.95 23.30 -15.09
N ASN A 4 -16.47 23.93 -16.15
CA ASN A 4 -17.89 24.08 -16.47
C ASN A 4 -18.55 22.72 -16.83
N GLY A 5 -18.45 21.73 -15.94
CA GLY A 5 -19.09 20.43 -16.07
C GLY A 5 -19.80 20.05 -14.77
N GLY A 6 -20.95 19.38 -14.88
CA GLY A 6 -21.71 18.89 -13.73
C GLY A 6 -20.87 18.07 -12.76
N ARG A 7 -20.97 18.38 -11.46
CA ARG A 7 -20.28 17.68 -10.37
C ARG A 7 -21.19 16.62 -9.76
N LEU A 8 -20.59 15.59 -9.15
CA LEU A 8 -21.34 14.52 -8.50
C LEU A 8 -20.98 14.45 -7.02
N ALA A 9 -22.00 14.52 -6.16
CA ALA A 9 -21.92 14.09 -4.77
C ALA A 9 -22.33 12.62 -4.68
N THR A 10 -21.62 11.80 -3.91
CA THR A 10 -21.89 10.37 -3.73
C THR A 10 -22.14 10.06 -2.26
N CYS A 11 -23.20 9.35 -1.89
CA CYS A 11 -23.49 9.01 -0.51
C CYS A 11 -23.82 7.53 -0.36
N VAL A 12 -23.09 6.82 0.50
CA VAL A 12 -23.49 5.48 0.94
C VAL A 12 -24.49 5.60 2.09
N ILE A 13 -25.66 4.98 1.93
CA ILE A 13 -26.69 4.90 2.97
C ILE A 13 -26.42 3.65 3.80
N TRP A 14 -25.72 3.85 4.92
CA TRP A 14 -25.48 2.80 5.91
C TRP A 14 -26.69 2.65 6.84
N GLY A 15 -26.87 1.48 7.42
CA GLY A 15 -27.79 1.27 8.54
C GLY A 15 -27.04 0.67 9.71
N SER A 16 -27.38 1.04 10.94
CA SER A 16 -26.78 0.40 12.11
C SER A 16 -27.17 -1.09 12.21
N THR A 17 -28.35 -1.44 11.68
CA THR A 17 -28.84 -2.81 11.51
C THR A 17 -29.94 -2.87 10.43
N THR A 18 -30.65 -4.00 10.29
CA THR A 18 -31.88 -4.11 9.50
C THR A 18 -33.02 -3.31 10.14
N ASP A 19 -34.05 -2.95 9.37
CA ASP A 19 -35.27 -2.30 9.87
C ASP A 19 -35.11 -0.96 10.61
N VAL A 20 -33.98 -0.28 10.42
CA VAL A 20 -33.75 1.10 10.90
C VAL A 20 -34.35 2.17 9.98
N GLY A 21 -34.92 1.76 8.85
CA GLY A 21 -35.56 2.67 7.89
C GLY A 21 -34.64 3.26 6.81
N LYS A 22 -33.57 2.54 6.42
CA LYS A 22 -32.66 2.95 5.32
C LYS A 22 -33.43 3.39 4.07
N THR A 23 -34.34 2.54 3.59
CA THR A 23 -35.11 2.81 2.37
C THR A 23 -36.07 4.00 2.51
N LEU A 24 -36.60 4.25 3.71
CA LEU A 24 -37.42 5.45 3.98
C LEU A 24 -36.57 6.73 3.87
N VAL A 25 -35.35 6.71 4.42
CA VAL A 25 -34.38 7.80 4.28
C VAL A 25 -33.99 7.99 2.82
N SER A 26 -33.73 6.91 2.07
CA SER A 26 -33.47 6.98 0.63
C SER A 26 -34.64 7.59 -0.15
N CYS A 27 -35.89 7.22 0.15
CA CYS A 27 -37.08 7.82 -0.46
C CYS A 27 -37.14 9.33 -0.17
N ALA A 28 -36.97 9.73 1.09
CA ALA A 28 -36.97 11.13 1.50
C ALA A 28 -35.89 11.95 0.78
N LEU A 29 -34.66 11.42 0.68
CA LEU A 29 -33.55 12.07 -0.02
C LEU A 29 -33.78 12.19 -1.53
N SER A 30 -34.32 11.15 -2.18
CA SER A 30 -34.65 11.20 -3.61
C SER A 30 -35.77 12.19 -3.92
N CYS A 31 -36.82 12.26 -3.08
CA CYS A 31 -37.87 13.27 -3.21
C CYS A 31 -37.31 14.69 -2.99
N ALA A 32 -36.45 14.86 -1.97
CA ALA A 32 -35.79 16.13 -1.69
C ALA A 32 -34.92 16.60 -2.86
N ALA A 33 -34.08 15.71 -3.42
CA ALA A 33 -33.28 16.03 -4.60
C ALA A 33 -34.15 16.52 -5.76
N LYS A 34 -35.28 15.84 -6.03
CA LYS A 34 -36.23 16.27 -7.07
C LYS A 34 -36.85 17.64 -6.79
N ARG A 35 -37.28 17.90 -5.55
CA ARG A 35 -37.83 19.21 -5.14
C ARG A 35 -36.81 20.34 -5.28
N LEU A 36 -35.56 20.07 -4.92
CA LEU A 36 -34.44 21.01 -5.04
C LEU A 36 -33.93 21.17 -6.47
N GLY A 37 -34.47 20.39 -7.43
CA GLY A 37 -33.99 20.41 -8.81
C GLY A 37 -32.56 19.88 -8.95
N VAL A 38 -32.17 18.92 -8.12
CA VAL A 38 -30.90 18.19 -8.18
C VAL A 38 -31.16 16.83 -8.85
N PRO A 39 -30.59 16.55 -10.04
CA PRO A 39 -30.62 15.22 -10.61
C PRO A 39 -30.05 14.18 -9.63
N PHE A 40 -30.70 13.03 -9.52
CA PHE A 40 -30.23 11.98 -8.62
C PHE A 40 -30.14 10.61 -9.29
N CYS A 41 -29.24 9.78 -8.77
CA CYS A 41 -29.15 8.37 -9.11
C CYS A 41 -29.22 7.57 -7.81
N TYR A 42 -30.19 6.66 -7.69
CA TYR A 42 -30.27 5.70 -6.60
C TYR A 42 -29.84 4.32 -7.10
N VAL A 43 -28.92 3.71 -6.36
CA VAL A 43 -28.44 2.35 -6.64
C VAL A 43 -28.63 1.49 -5.39
N LYS A 44 -29.34 0.38 -5.56
CA LYS A 44 -29.38 -0.74 -4.62
C LYS A 44 -28.48 -1.85 -5.17
N PRO A 45 -27.21 -1.97 -4.72
CA PRO A 45 -26.29 -2.94 -5.30
C PRO A 45 -26.75 -4.37 -5.05
N VAL A 46 -27.15 -4.65 -3.81
CA VAL A 46 -27.53 -5.99 -3.36
C VAL A 46 -28.93 -5.94 -2.73
N GLN A 47 -29.82 -6.80 -3.18
CA GLN A 47 -31.18 -6.95 -2.69
C GLN A 47 -31.48 -8.43 -2.43
N THR A 48 -32.10 -8.75 -1.29
CA THR A 48 -32.65 -10.08 -1.02
C THR A 48 -34.14 -9.96 -0.72
N GLY A 49 -34.86 -11.09 -0.70
CA GLY A 49 -36.30 -11.10 -0.40
C GLY A 49 -37.17 -10.50 -1.50
N VAL A 50 -36.78 -10.63 -2.77
CA VAL A 50 -37.64 -10.20 -3.88
C VAL A 50 -38.61 -11.32 -4.25
N GLY A 51 -39.78 -11.31 -3.58
CA GLY A 51 -40.80 -12.35 -3.63
C GLY A 51 -41.83 -12.13 -4.74
N ALA A 52 -43.10 -11.97 -4.36
CA ALA A 52 -44.24 -11.92 -5.27
C ALA A 52 -44.72 -10.50 -5.61
N SER A 53 -44.21 -9.49 -4.91
CA SER A 53 -44.65 -8.10 -5.03
C SER A 53 -43.52 -7.19 -5.49
N GLU A 54 -43.82 -6.22 -6.35
CA GLU A 54 -42.83 -5.21 -6.77
C GLU A 54 -42.35 -4.35 -5.59
N TRP A 55 -43.19 -4.19 -4.56
CA TRP A 55 -42.94 -3.32 -3.41
C TRP A 55 -41.89 -3.86 -2.44
N GLU A 56 -41.50 -5.13 -2.60
CA GLU A 56 -40.37 -5.74 -1.89
C GLU A 56 -39.02 -5.23 -2.40
N PHE A 57 -38.98 -4.61 -3.59
CA PHE A 57 -37.79 -3.92 -4.07
C PHE A 57 -37.66 -2.54 -3.43
N ASP A 58 -36.54 -2.30 -2.75
CA ASP A 58 -36.19 -0.98 -2.22
C ASP A 58 -36.15 0.07 -3.35
N GLY A 59 -35.61 -0.32 -4.51
CA GLY A 59 -35.59 0.51 -5.70
C GLY A 59 -36.99 0.84 -6.25
N ALA A 60 -37.97 -0.06 -6.16
CA ALA A 60 -39.34 0.23 -6.61
C ALA A 60 -39.99 1.28 -5.70
N ARG A 61 -39.79 1.17 -4.38
CA ARG A 61 -40.29 2.16 -3.41
C ARG A 61 -39.68 3.53 -3.64
N VAL A 62 -38.37 3.62 -3.85
CA VAL A 62 -37.68 4.88 -4.16
C VAL A 62 -38.13 5.46 -5.50
N ALA A 63 -38.25 4.63 -6.53
CA ALA A 63 -38.73 5.03 -7.85
C ALA A 63 -40.14 5.62 -7.78
N ARG A 64 -41.03 4.96 -7.04
CA ARG A 64 -42.39 5.44 -6.84
C ARG A 64 -42.43 6.76 -6.08
N ALA A 65 -41.74 6.85 -4.94
CA ALA A 65 -41.65 8.06 -4.13
C ALA A 65 -41.15 9.26 -4.95
N ALA A 66 -40.14 9.06 -5.79
CA ALA A 66 -39.59 10.10 -6.63
C ALA A 66 -40.33 10.31 -7.96
N GLY A 67 -41.33 9.49 -8.29
CA GLY A 67 -42.01 9.50 -9.59
C GLY A 67 -41.05 9.28 -10.77
N VAL A 68 -40.18 8.27 -10.66
CA VAL A 68 -39.20 7.81 -11.65
C VAL A 68 -39.43 6.32 -11.93
N LYS A 69 -38.90 5.78 -13.04
CA LYS A 69 -38.96 4.34 -13.33
C LYS A 69 -37.87 3.57 -12.59
N HIS A 70 -38.21 2.38 -12.10
CA HIS A 70 -37.27 1.46 -11.46
C HIS A 70 -36.56 0.60 -12.51
N GLY A 71 -35.26 0.79 -12.66
CA GLY A 71 -34.40 -0.08 -13.46
C GLY A 71 -33.99 -1.34 -12.69
N ILE A 72 -33.97 -2.49 -13.37
CA ILE A 72 -33.52 -3.76 -12.79
C ILE A 72 -32.41 -4.33 -13.67
N GLY A 73 -31.26 -4.62 -13.05
CA GLY A 73 -30.13 -5.28 -13.69
C GLY A 73 -30.42 -6.75 -14.01
N ASP A 74 -29.70 -7.31 -14.98
CA ASP A 74 -29.97 -8.65 -15.51
C ASP A 74 -29.99 -9.73 -14.42
N HIS A 75 -29.09 -9.63 -13.44
CA HIS A 75 -29.10 -10.53 -12.28
C HIS A 75 -30.40 -10.36 -11.48
N ALA A 76 -30.72 -9.17 -10.99
CA ALA A 76 -31.95 -8.95 -10.24
C ALA A 76 -33.24 -9.31 -11.01
N ALA A 77 -33.25 -9.17 -12.33
CA ALA A 77 -34.40 -9.49 -13.18
C ALA A 77 -34.78 -10.98 -13.14
N VAL A 78 -33.79 -11.87 -13.00
CA VAL A 78 -34.05 -13.31 -12.83
C VAL A 78 -34.82 -13.59 -11.55
N ALA A 79 -34.49 -12.87 -10.46
CA ALA A 79 -35.22 -13.02 -9.21
C ALA A 79 -36.66 -12.45 -9.33
N ALA A 80 -36.84 -11.35 -10.07
CA ALA A 80 -38.13 -10.72 -10.34
C ALA A 80 -39.04 -11.50 -11.33
N ALA A 81 -38.60 -12.63 -11.89
CA ALA A 81 -39.33 -13.35 -12.92
C ALA A 81 -40.75 -13.76 -12.45
N GLY A 82 -41.78 -13.20 -13.06
CA GLY A 82 -43.19 -13.43 -12.69
C GLY A 82 -43.90 -12.22 -12.08
N ILE A 83 -43.19 -11.13 -11.78
CA ILE A 83 -43.78 -9.87 -11.31
C ILE A 83 -44.04 -8.97 -12.55
N SER A 84 -45.30 -8.88 -12.98
CA SER A 84 -45.67 -8.23 -14.25
C SER A 84 -45.42 -6.72 -14.31
N SER A 85 -45.37 -6.03 -13.16
CA SER A 85 -45.20 -4.56 -13.07
C SER A 85 -43.74 -4.09 -13.10
N VAL A 86 -42.79 -5.01 -12.92
CA VAL A 86 -41.35 -4.70 -12.73
C VAL A 86 -40.60 -4.47 -14.06
N VAL A 87 -41.26 -4.68 -15.21
CA VAL A 87 -40.64 -4.55 -16.54
C VAL A 87 -40.73 -3.09 -17.05
N ALA A 88 -40.16 -2.15 -16.31
CA ALA A 88 -40.00 -0.77 -16.79
C ALA A 88 -38.50 -0.46 -16.95
N ARG A 89 -37.96 -0.65 -18.16
CA ARG A 89 -36.62 -0.10 -18.47
C ARG A 89 -36.64 1.41 -18.21
N GLN A 90 -35.58 1.92 -17.58
CA GLN A 90 -35.39 3.36 -17.36
C GLN A 90 -35.70 4.13 -18.64
N ASP A 91 -36.36 5.28 -18.50
CA ASP A 91 -36.53 6.19 -19.62
C ASP A 91 -35.14 6.73 -19.99
N PRO A 92 -34.61 6.44 -21.20
CA PRO A 92 -33.28 6.91 -21.60
C PRO A 92 -33.18 8.45 -21.64
N ALA A 93 -34.31 9.16 -21.67
CA ALA A 93 -34.37 10.62 -21.65
C ALA A 93 -34.36 11.20 -20.23
N SER A 94 -34.63 10.41 -19.19
CA SER A 94 -34.62 10.87 -17.79
C SER A 94 -33.18 10.93 -17.27
N ILE A 95 -32.80 12.08 -16.72
CA ILE A 95 -31.52 12.21 -16.01
C ILE A 95 -31.58 11.52 -14.64
N ASP A 96 -32.76 11.47 -14.02
CA ASP A 96 -32.97 10.80 -12.74
C ASP A 96 -33.05 9.29 -12.92
N ARG A 97 -32.36 8.56 -12.06
CA ARG A 97 -32.16 7.11 -12.18
C ARG A 97 -32.42 6.40 -10.86
N VAL A 98 -33.08 5.26 -10.94
CA VAL A 98 -33.26 4.33 -9.81
C VAL A 98 -32.99 2.93 -10.31
N GLY A 99 -32.14 2.18 -9.61
CA GLY A 99 -31.65 0.88 -10.07
C GLY A 99 -31.44 -0.15 -8.96
N THR A 100 -31.79 -1.41 -9.22
CA THR A 100 -31.35 -2.57 -8.42
C THR A 100 -30.44 -3.46 -9.27
N LEU A 101 -29.20 -3.67 -8.84
CA LEU A 101 -28.19 -4.36 -9.65
C LEU A 101 -28.27 -5.88 -9.51
N PHE A 102 -28.15 -6.39 -8.28
CA PHE A 102 -28.14 -7.82 -7.98
C PHE A 102 -29.26 -8.16 -6.97
N GLY A 103 -30.07 -9.18 -7.30
CA GLY A 103 -31.24 -9.57 -6.50
C GLY A 103 -31.40 -11.08 -6.33
N TRP A 104 -31.86 -11.51 -5.15
CA TRP A 104 -32.22 -12.89 -4.80
C TRP A 104 -33.63 -12.98 -4.19
N ARG A 105 -34.36 -14.06 -4.47
CA ARG A 105 -35.74 -14.26 -3.98
C ARG A 105 -35.82 -14.53 -2.49
N ALA A 106 -34.88 -15.30 -1.95
CA ALA A 106 -34.89 -15.69 -0.55
C ALA A 106 -34.74 -14.45 0.35
N ALA A 107 -35.67 -14.28 1.31
CA ALA A 107 -35.67 -13.19 2.29
C ALA A 107 -34.68 -13.48 3.44
N VAL A 108 -33.40 -13.59 3.10
CA VAL A 108 -32.29 -13.89 4.02
C VAL A 108 -31.11 -12.96 3.75
N SER A 109 -30.04 -13.05 4.54
CA SER A 109 -28.80 -12.32 4.26
C SER A 109 -28.18 -12.72 2.91
N PRO A 110 -27.46 -11.80 2.21
CA PRO A 110 -26.94 -12.06 0.86
C PRO A 110 -26.14 -13.35 0.68
N HIS A 111 -25.18 -13.67 1.56
CA HIS A 111 -24.40 -14.92 1.46
C HIS A 111 -25.28 -16.17 1.47
N LEU A 112 -26.26 -16.24 2.38
CA LEU A 112 -27.19 -17.36 2.47
C LEU A 112 -28.13 -17.42 1.26
N ALA A 113 -28.50 -16.28 0.69
CA ALA A 113 -29.28 -16.24 -0.54
C ALA A 113 -28.50 -16.82 -1.73
N VAL A 114 -27.18 -16.57 -1.81
CA VAL A 114 -26.29 -17.20 -2.78
C VAL A 114 -26.22 -18.71 -2.57
N GLU A 115 -26.08 -19.18 -1.33
CA GLU A 115 -26.07 -20.61 -0.99
C GLU A 115 -27.37 -21.31 -1.38
N LEU A 116 -28.52 -20.68 -1.14
CA LEU A 116 -29.85 -21.25 -1.43
C LEU A 116 -30.19 -21.27 -2.93
N GLU A 117 -29.77 -20.24 -3.68
CA GLU A 117 -30.17 -20.07 -5.08
C GLU A 117 -29.06 -20.43 -6.08
N GLY A 118 -27.82 -20.65 -5.64
CA GLY A 118 -26.69 -21.02 -6.49
C GLY A 118 -26.22 -19.92 -7.44
N ARG A 119 -26.57 -18.65 -7.15
CA ARG A 119 -26.31 -17.49 -8.01
C ARG A 119 -25.24 -16.59 -7.41
N ILE A 120 -23.99 -16.82 -7.82
CA ILE A 120 -22.80 -16.19 -7.25
C ILE A 120 -22.55 -14.83 -7.90
N VAL A 121 -22.15 -13.86 -7.09
CA VAL A 121 -21.65 -12.55 -7.51
C VAL A 121 -20.42 -12.22 -6.67
N SER A 122 -19.31 -11.91 -7.32
CA SER A 122 -18.04 -11.55 -6.65
C SER A 122 -18.03 -10.10 -6.15
N ASP A 123 -17.14 -9.81 -5.19
CA ASP A 123 -16.96 -8.46 -4.65
C ASP A 123 -16.55 -7.46 -5.76
N GLY A 124 -15.68 -7.90 -6.67
CA GLY A 124 -15.23 -7.10 -7.82
C GLY A 124 -16.37 -6.75 -8.77
N GLU A 125 -17.31 -7.66 -9.03
CA GLU A 125 -18.49 -7.40 -9.86
C GLU A 125 -19.41 -6.35 -9.23
N ILE A 126 -19.60 -6.39 -7.91
CA ILE A 126 -20.40 -5.38 -7.18
C ILE A 126 -19.75 -4.00 -7.32
N VAL A 127 -18.45 -3.89 -7.04
CA VAL A 127 -17.70 -2.63 -7.14
C VAL A 127 -17.70 -2.09 -8.56
N ALA A 128 -17.49 -2.95 -9.55
CA ALA A 128 -17.47 -2.57 -10.96
C ALA A 128 -18.84 -2.06 -11.42
N ALA A 129 -19.94 -2.71 -11.02
CA ALA A 129 -21.28 -2.29 -11.38
C ALA A 129 -21.65 -0.92 -10.76
N ILE A 130 -21.30 -0.69 -9.49
CA ILE A 130 -21.51 0.63 -8.85
C ILE A 130 -20.68 1.72 -9.55
N ARG A 131 -19.42 1.41 -9.91
CA ARG A 131 -18.56 2.34 -10.65
C ARG A 131 -19.13 2.67 -12.04
N SER A 132 -19.68 1.67 -12.73
CA SER A 132 -20.33 1.86 -14.03
C SER A 132 -21.52 2.81 -13.92
N GLU A 133 -22.37 2.65 -12.90
CA GLU A 133 -23.48 3.58 -12.62
C GLU A 133 -22.97 5.00 -12.30
N HIS A 134 -21.91 5.12 -11.48
CA HIS A 134 -21.28 6.40 -11.18
C HIS A 134 -20.81 7.11 -12.45
N GLU A 135 -20.01 6.44 -13.29
CA GLU A 135 -19.41 7.02 -14.49
C GLU A 135 -20.48 7.40 -15.51
N SER A 136 -21.46 6.51 -15.72
CA SER A 136 -22.60 6.75 -16.61
C SER A 136 -23.44 7.94 -16.16
N PHE A 137 -23.70 8.08 -14.86
CA PHE A 137 -24.47 9.20 -14.32
C PHE A 137 -23.67 10.51 -14.37
N LEU A 138 -22.39 10.49 -13.97
CA LEU A 138 -21.49 11.64 -14.07
C LEU A 138 -21.36 12.13 -15.52
N GLY A 139 -21.33 11.22 -16.49
CA GLY A 139 -21.37 11.54 -17.92
C GLY A 139 -22.62 12.36 -18.29
N SER A 140 -23.80 11.91 -17.88
CA SER A 140 -25.06 12.65 -18.11
C SER A 140 -25.08 14.02 -17.42
N LEU A 141 -24.57 14.11 -16.19
CA LEU A 141 -24.46 15.38 -15.45
C LEU A 141 -23.54 16.38 -16.16
N ARG A 142 -22.39 15.91 -16.66
CA ARG A 142 -21.45 16.72 -17.44
C ARG A 142 -22.08 17.21 -18.74
N SER A 143 -22.80 16.36 -19.47
CA SER A 143 -23.54 16.75 -20.67
C SER A 143 -24.66 17.76 -20.38
N ALA A 144 -25.33 17.64 -19.24
CA ALA A 144 -26.40 18.54 -18.82
C ALA A 144 -25.90 19.84 -18.15
N GLY A 145 -24.62 19.90 -17.75
CA GLY A 145 -24.07 21.01 -16.98
C GLY A 145 -24.71 21.18 -15.59
N ARG A 146 -25.15 20.08 -14.96
CA ARG A 146 -25.85 20.09 -13.67
C ARG A 146 -25.11 19.29 -12.63
N ASP A 147 -25.12 19.77 -11.38
CA ASP A 147 -24.63 19.00 -10.25
C ASP A 147 -25.68 17.96 -9.82
N GLY A 148 -25.25 16.77 -9.42
CA GLY A 148 -26.16 15.69 -9.03
C GLY A 148 -25.74 14.92 -7.78
N LEU A 149 -26.60 14.00 -7.35
CA LEU A 149 -26.44 13.18 -6.15
C LEU A 149 -26.59 11.68 -6.47
N LEU A 150 -25.57 10.88 -6.20
CA LEU A 150 -25.62 9.42 -6.27
C LEU A 150 -25.82 8.85 -4.85
N LEU A 151 -26.88 8.10 -4.65
CA LEU A 151 -27.19 7.39 -3.41
C LEU A 151 -26.94 5.89 -3.61
N VAL A 152 -26.10 5.29 -2.77
CA VAL A 152 -25.81 3.86 -2.78
C VAL A 152 -26.32 3.24 -1.48
N GLU A 153 -27.44 2.53 -1.53
CA GLU A 153 -28.04 1.93 -0.35
C GLU A 153 -27.56 0.50 -0.14
N ILE A 154 -26.96 0.21 1.02
CA ILE A 154 -26.50 -1.15 1.35
C ILE A 154 -27.63 -2.04 1.90
N ALA A 155 -27.42 -3.35 1.83
CA ALA A 155 -28.28 -4.33 2.52
C ALA A 155 -27.80 -4.52 3.97
N GLY A 156 -28.71 -4.56 4.94
CA GLY A 156 -28.33 -4.78 6.35
C GLY A 156 -27.50 -3.64 6.95
N GLY A 157 -26.48 -3.98 7.75
CA GLY A 157 -25.52 -3.05 8.35
C GLY A 157 -24.11 -3.16 7.76
N PRO A 158 -23.14 -2.34 8.19
CA PRO A 158 -21.80 -2.28 7.58
C PRO A 158 -21.04 -3.61 7.63
N LEU A 159 -21.28 -4.41 8.67
CA LEU A 159 -20.66 -5.72 8.86
C LEU A 159 -21.54 -6.89 8.39
N SER A 160 -22.69 -6.61 7.76
CA SER A 160 -23.48 -7.67 7.17
C SER A 160 -22.70 -8.32 6.03
N PRO A 161 -22.68 -9.67 5.94
CA PRO A 161 -22.01 -10.38 4.87
C PRO A 161 -22.70 -10.11 3.54
N GLY A 162 -21.91 -9.70 2.55
CA GLY A 162 -22.33 -9.60 1.16
C GLY A 162 -22.48 -10.98 0.51
N PRO A 163 -22.74 -11.03 -0.81
CA PRO A 163 -22.95 -12.28 -1.54
C PRO A 163 -21.78 -13.29 -1.42
N SER A 164 -20.55 -12.81 -1.37
CA SER A 164 -19.33 -13.61 -1.17
C SER A 164 -19.06 -14.05 0.27
N GLY A 165 -19.82 -13.51 1.24
CA GLY A 165 -19.52 -13.61 2.66
C GLY A 165 -18.67 -12.46 3.21
N THR A 166 -17.97 -11.70 2.36
CA THR A 166 -17.19 -10.52 2.76
C THR A 166 -18.11 -9.45 3.37
N PRO A 167 -17.74 -8.78 4.48
CA PRO A 167 -18.54 -7.68 5.01
C PRO A 167 -18.74 -6.55 3.98
N LEU A 168 -19.95 -6.02 3.87
CA LEU A 168 -20.28 -5.00 2.85
C LEU A 168 -19.40 -3.74 2.92
N ALA A 169 -19.00 -3.32 4.12
CA ALA A 169 -18.04 -2.22 4.29
C ALA A 169 -16.63 -2.53 3.78
N ASP A 170 -16.24 -3.81 3.69
CA ASP A 170 -14.98 -4.22 3.08
C ASP A 170 -15.12 -4.27 1.55
N ILE A 171 -16.25 -4.78 1.03
CA ILE A 171 -16.56 -4.82 -0.42
C ILE A 171 -16.53 -3.41 -1.02
N LEU A 172 -17.15 -2.42 -0.36
CA LEU A 172 -17.24 -1.05 -0.88
C LEU A 172 -15.96 -0.22 -0.67
N ARG A 173 -14.94 -0.77 0.00
CA ARG A 173 -13.76 0.00 0.38
C ARG A 173 -12.95 0.57 -0.79
N PRO A 174 -12.86 -0.07 -1.97
CA PRO A 174 -12.22 0.52 -3.15
C PRO A 174 -12.90 1.78 -3.67
N LEU A 175 -14.18 2.02 -3.33
CA LEU A 175 -14.92 3.22 -3.73
C LEU A 175 -14.72 4.37 -2.73
N ARG A 176 -14.61 4.03 -1.44
CA ARG A 176 -14.47 4.98 -0.30
C ARG A 176 -15.42 6.19 -0.38
N TYR A 177 -16.62 5.99 -0.91
CA TYR A 177 -17.62 7.07 -0.95
C TYR A 177 -18.01 7.46 0.48
N PRO A 178 -18.15 8.77 0.76
CA PRO A 178 -18.62 9.23 2.06
C PRO A 178 -20.05 8.72 2.31
N GLY A 179 -20.44 8.62 3.56
CA GLY A 179 -21.72 8.04 3.94
C GLY A 179 -22.55 8.86 4.92
N LEU A 180 -23.79 8.42 5.06
CA LEU A 180 -24.65 8.71 6.21
C LEU A 180 -25.09 7.40 6.85
N LEU A 181 -25.31 7.42 8.16
CA LEU A 181 -25.70 6.25 8.93
C LEU A 181 -27.13 6.40 9.44
N VAL A 182 -28.01 5.49 9.05
CA VAL A 182 -29.35 5.40 9.61
C VAL A 182 -29.28 4.62 10.92
N GLY A 183 -29.43 5.34 12.03
CA GLY A 183 -29.40 4.81 13.40
C GLY A 183 -30.76 4.24 13.83
N SER A 184 -30.78 3.59 14.99
CA SER A 184 -32.03 3.05 15.56
C SER A 184 -32.59 3.96 16.64
N ALA A 185 -33.88 4.30 16.53
CA ALA A 185 -34.62 5.03 17.56
C ALA A 185 -35.14 4.11 18.70
N ARG A 186 -34.87 2.80 18.63
CA ARG A 186 -35.32 1.83 19.66
C ARG A 186 -34.38 1.80 20.87
N LEU A 187 -34.82 1.16 21.96
CA LEU A 187 -33.95 0.85 23.10
C LEU A 187 -32.71 0.06 22.63
N GLY A 188 -31.52 0.46 23.09
CA GLY A 188 -30.24 -0.09 22.64
C GLY A 188 -29.72 0.52 21.33
N GLY A 189 -30.49 1.41 20.69
CA GLY A 189 -30.16 2.03 19.43
C GLY A 189 -28.94 2.94 19.45
N ILE A 190 -28.65 3.61 20.59
CA ILE A 190 -27.43 4.41 20.77
C ILE A 190 -26.18 3.55 20.57
N THR A 191 -26.06 2.46 21.33
CA THR A 191 -24.90 1.56 21.26
C THR A 191 -24.74 0.93 19.88
N GLY A 192 -25.84 0.43 19.30
CA GLY A 192 -25.81 -0.16 17.96
C GLY A 192 -25.37 0.84 16.88
N THR A 193 -25.78 2.10 17.01
CA THR A 193 -25.41 3.16 16.08
C THR A 193 -23.94 3.54 16.22
N LEU A 194 -23.42 3.70 17.44
CA LEU A 194 -22.00 3.99 17.68
C LEU A 194 -21.10 2.84 17.20
N ALA A 195 -21.45 1.59 17.50
CA ALA A 195 -20.67 0.43 17.05
C ALA A 195 -20.62 0.32 15.51
N ALA A 196 -21.72 0.64 14.82
CA ALA A 196 -21.75 0.70 13.37
C ALA A 196 -20.90 1.87 12.83
N MET A 197 -20.97 3.04 13.46
CA MET A 197 -20.14 4.20 13.13
C MET A 197 -18.65 3.89 13.25
N GLU A 198 -18.20 3.36 14.38
CA GLU A 198 -16.81 2.94 14.61
C GLU A 198 -16.37 1.88 13.58
N SER A 199 -17.25 0.95 13.22
CA SER A 199 -16.98 -0.08 12.22
C SER A 199 -16.78 0.48 10.81
N ILE A 200 -17.45 1.59 10.48
CA ILE A 200 -17.32 2.32 9.21
C ILE A 200 -16.03 3.15 9.24
N GLN A 201 -15.81 3.92 10.30
CA GLN A 201 -14.64 4.80 10.44
C GLN A 201 -13.32 4.03 10.54
N CYS A 202 -13.28 2.87 11.21
CA CYS A 202 -12.06 2.05 11.31
C CYS A 202 -11.62 1.48 9.95
N ARG A 203 -12.48 1.53 8.92
CA ARG A 203 -12.14 1.19 7.53
C ARG A 203 -11.72 2.41 6.71
N GLY A 204 -11.75 3.62 7.28
CA GLY A 204 -11.35 4.86 6.62
C GLY A 204 -12.43 5.51 5.77
N TYR A 205 -13.71 5.26 6.06
CA TYR A 205 -14.82 6.01 5.48
C TYR A 205 -15.08 7.31 6.26
N ASP A 206 -15.46 8.34 5.51
CA ASP A 206 -15.96 9.59 6.08
C ASP A 206 -17.47 9.47 6.31
N LEU A 207 -17.91 9.66 7.56
CA LEU A 207 -19.32 9.71 7.91
C LEU A 207 -19.69 11.16 8.24
N SER A 208 -20.68 11.71 7.53
CA SER A 208 -21.08 13.11 7.72
C SER A 208 -22.27 13.27 8.65
N HIS A 209 -23.21 12.31 8.60
CA HIS A 209 -24.47 12.39 9.31
C HIS A 209 -24.88 11.05 9.91
N VAL A 210 -25.55 11.10 11.08
CA VAL A 210 -26.41 10.05 11.59
C VAL A 210 -27.87 10.53 11.47
N VAL A 211 -28.72 9.68 10.90
CA VAL A 211 -30.15 9.95 10.74
C VAL A 211 -30.95 8.98 11.59
N LEU A 212 -31.91 9.47 12.37
CA LEU A 212 -32.85 8.64 13.10
C LEU A 212 -34.27 8.95 12.66
N LEU A 213 -35.09 7.92 12.50
CA LEU A 213 -36.53 8.05 12.40
C LEU A 213 -37.11 8.08 13.83
N GLU A 214 -37.09 9.27 14.44
CA GLU A 214 -37.48 9.52 15.84
C GLU A 214 -38.28 10.83 15.91
N GLY A 215 -39.51 10.76 16.44
CA GLY A 215 -40.39 11.93 16.56
C GLY A 215 -40.23 12.64 17.91
N GLU A 216 -40.94 13.76 18.07
CA GLU A 216 -41.03 14.49 19.35
C GLU A 216 -42.26 14.02 20.17
N GLY A 217 -42.10 13.67 21.45
CA GLY A 217 -43.24 13.30 22.30
C GLY A 217 -42.92 12.45 23.54
N GLU A 218 -43.97 12.17 24.31
CA GLU A 218 -43.91 11.32 25.51
C GLU A 218 -43.72 9.83 25.09
N GLY A 219 -42.70 9.15 25.63
CA GLY A 219 -42.38 7.75 25.27
C GLY A 219 -41.29 7.55 24.22
N THR A 220 -40.64 8.62 23.74
CA THR A 220 -39.45 8.52 22.88
C THR A 220 -38.19 8.35 23.72
N TYR A 221 -37.18 7.64 23.19
CA TYR A 221 -35.92 7.39 23.91
C TYR A 221 -34.94 8.57 23.84
N ARG A 222 -35.22 9.57 22.98
CA ARG A 222 -34.37 10.75 22.74
C ARG A 222 -32.96 10.34 22.33
N ASN A 223 -32.87 9.29 21.50
CA ASN A 223 -31.60 8.76 21.03
C ASN A 223 -30.87 9.79 20.17
N ALA A 224 -31.58 10.56 19.35
CA ALA A 224 -30.98 11.58 18.48
C ALA A 224 -30.24 12.67 19.26
N GLU A 225 -30.85 13.18 20.33
CA GLU A 225 -30.21 14.16 21.22
C GLU A 225 -28.96 13.57 21.87
N LYS A 226 -29.05 12.35 22.40
CA LYS A 226 -27.90 11.74 23.05
C LYS A 226 -26.77 11.42 22.08
N LEU A 227 -27.09 10.96 20.88
CA LEU A 227 -26.11 10.72 19.83
C LEU A 227 -25.45 12.03 19.38
N ALA A 228 -26.21 13.13 19.27
CA ALA A 228 -25.65 14.43 18.91
C ALA A 228 -24.56 14.89 19.89
N GLU A 229 -24.73 14.63 21.19
CA GLU A 229 -23.69 14.89 22.19
C GLU A 229 -22.47 13.99 22.00
N LEU A 230 -22.68 12.70 21.75
CA LEU A 230 -21.62 11.69 21.72
C LEU A 230 -20.79 11.75 20.43
N THR A 231 -21.37 12.15 19.30
CA THR A 231 -20.68 12.20 18.00
C THR A 231 -20.15 13.58 17.65
N ALA A 232 -20.31 14.58 18.53
CA ALA A 232 -19.89 15.95 18.29
C ALA A 232 -18.39 16.08 18.04
N SER A 233 -17.57 15.34 18.79
CA SER A 233 -16.11 15.32 18.65
C SER A 233 -15.65 14.69 17.34
N ASP A 234 -16.46 13.81 16.76
CA ASP A 234 -16.18 13.15 15.49
C ASP A 234 -16.60 14.00 14.28
N GLY A 235 -17.22 15.16 14.52
CA GLY A 235 -17.75 16.04 13.47
C GLY A 235 -18.94 15.44 12.72
N VAL A 236 -19.63 14.45 13.29
CA VAL A 236 -20.79 13.79 12.67
C VAL A 236 -22.07 14.42 13.19
N ALA A 237 -22.84 15.06 12.30
CA ALA A 237 -24.09 15.70 12.65
C ALA A 237 -25.21 14.67 12.85
N VAL A 238 -26.13 14.92 13.78
CA VAL A 238 -27.30 14.05 14.00
C VAL A 238 -28.57 14.78 13.55
N ARG A 239 -29.43 14.07 12.81
CA ARG A 239 -30.71 14.57 12.31
C ARG A 239 -31.82 13.58 12.68
N ALA A 240 -32.91 14.10 13.25
CA ALA A 240 -34.13 13.34 13.46
C ALA A 240 -35.13 13.66 12.33
N LEU A 241 -35.72 12.62 11.76
CA LEU A 241 -36.88 12.71 10.88
C LEU A 241 -38.08 12.09 11.61
N ASP A 242 -39.26 12.63 11.37
CA ASP A 242 -40.49 12.02 11.91
C ASP A 242 -40.61 10.57 11.44
N PRO A 243 -40.98 9.62 12.33
CA PRO A 243 -41.14 8.23 11.94
C PRO A 243 -42.38 8.05 11.07
N LEU A 244 -42.27 7.23 10.02
CA LEU A 244 -43.45 6.65 9.38
C LEU A 244 -44.01 5.57 10.32
N CYS A 245 -45.23 5.76 10.79
CA CYS A 245 -45.98 4.78 11.59
C CYS A 245 -47.07 4.15 10.71
N PRO A 246 -46.72 3.19 9.84
CA PRO A 246 -47.67 2.72 8.85
C PRO A 246 -48.76 1.85 9.50
N THR A 247 -49.99 1.94 9.00
CA THR A 247 -51.10 1.04 9.36
C THR A 247 -51.17 -0.19 8.45
N THR A 248 -50.36 -0.19 7.39
CA THR A 248 -50.26 -1.23 6.37
C THR A 248 -48.83 -1.79 6.28
N THR A 249 -48.71 -2.97 5.70
CA THR A 249 -47.45 -3.68 5.46
C THR A 249 -46.97 -3.50 4.02
N VAL A 250 -45.71 -3.80 3.73
CA VAL A 250 -45.18 -3.77 2.36
C VAL A 250 -45.94 -4.74 1.43
N GLU A 251 -46.48 -5.82 1.98
CA GLU A 251 -47.29 -6.81 1.27
C GLU A 251 -48.66 -6.23 0.82
N ASP A 252 -49.17 -5.21 1.53
CA ASP A 252 -50.41 -4.49 1.18
C ASP A 252 -50.23 -3.54 -0.02
N GLY A 253 -49.01 -3.45 -0.56
CA GLY A 253 -48.67 -2.80 -1.82
C GLY A 253 -49.05 -1.33 -1.89
N GLU A 254 -50.01 -0.98 -2.76
CA GLU A 254 -50.44 0.41 -3.01
C GLU A 254 -50.93 1.14 -1.75
N ALA A 255 -51.49 0.42 -0.77
CA ALA A 255 -51.94 1.04 0.48
C ALA A 255 -50.76 1.58 1.31
N PHE A 256 -49.68 0.79 1.42
CA PHE A 256 -48.44 1.22 2.08
C PHE A 256 -47.77 2.37 1.32
N VAL A 257 -47.78 2.31 -0.02
CA VAL A 257 -47.25 3.40 -0.86
C VAL A 257 -48.00 4.70 -0.62
N SER A 258 -49.32 4.67 -0.47
CA SER A 258 -50.11 5.87 -0.16
C SER A 258 -49.75 6.48 1.19
N GLU A 259 -49.51 5.65 2.22
CA GLU A 259 -49.02 6.12 3.52
C GLU A 259 -47.61 6.72 3.43
N LEU A 260 -46.72 6.09 2.65
CA LEU A 260 -45.38 6.61 2.37
C LEU A 260 -45.42 7.98 1.68
N GLU A 261 -46.23 8.13 0.63
CA GLU A 261 -46.42 9.41 -0.09
C GLU A 261 -46.98 10.49 0.85
N GLY A 262 -47.91 10.12 1.74
CA GLY A 262 -48.44 10.99 2.78
C GLY A 262 -47.36 11.48 3.74
N TRP A 263 -46.51 10.57 4.24
CA TRP A 263 -45.39 10.90 5.12
C TRP A 263 -44.33 11.78 4.43
N LEU A 264 -43.98 11.48 3.18
CA LEU A 264 -43.05 12.30 2.37
C LEU A 264 -43.58 13.71 2.08
N SER A 265 -44.89 13.90 2.18
CA SER A 265 -45.56 15.20 2.00
C SER A 265 -45.71 15.99 3.30
N LEU A 266 -45.32 15.42 4.45
CA LEU A 266 -45.27 16.15 5.71
C LEU A 266 -44.21 17.24 5.63
N ARG A 267 -44.57 18.45 6.03
CA ARG A 267 -43.67 19.62 5.98
C ARG A 267 -42.38 19.39 6.77
N SER A 268 -42.46 18.77 7.94
CA SER A 268 -41.30 18.40 8.77
C SER A 268 -40.33 17.47 8.03
N THR A 269 -40.86 16.43 7.37
CA THR A 269 -40.07 15.48 6.57
C THR A 269 -39.46 16.17 5.34
N MET A 270 -40.21 17.03 4.66
CA MET A 270 -39.72 17.81 3.52
C MET A 270 -38.56 18.73 3.92
N ASP A 271 -38.76 19.56 4.94
CA ASP A 271 -37.77 20.54 5.40
C ASP A 271 -36.48 19.84 5.87
N ALA A 272 -36.60 18.74 6.62
CA ALA A 272 -35.46 17.96 7.10
C ALA A 272 -34.68 17.28 5.97
N SER A 273 -35.37 16.69 4.99
CA SER A 273 -34.73 15.99 3.86
C SER A 273 -34.10 16.96 2.85
N ASP A 274 -34.73 18.12 2.60
CA ASP A 274 -34.17 19.18 1.74
C ASP A 274 -32.89 19.75 2.36
N CYS A 275 -32.89 19.97 3.68
CA CYS A 275 -31.70 20.37 4.43
C CYS A 275 -30.58 19.33 4.31
N LEU A 276 -30.89 18.04 4.55
CA LEU A 276 -29.91 16.97 4.50
C LEU A 276 -29.28 16.80 3.11
N VAL A 277 -30.04 16.87 2.01
CA VAL A 277 -29.49 16.84 0.65
C VAL A 277 -28.51 17.99 0.43
N SER A 278 -28.89 19.20 0.85
CA SER A 278 -28.04 20.39 0.71
C SER A 278 -26.74 20.26 1.50
N GLU A 279 -26.81 19.79 2.75
CA GLU A 279 -25.65 19.54 3.62
C GLU A 279 -24.71 18.47 3.04
N LEU A 280 -25.26 17.37 2.54
CA LEU A 280 -24.49 16.27 1.92
C LEU A 280 -23.72 16.76 0.69
N MET A 281 -24.37 17.51 -0.20
CA MET A 281 -23.73 18.02 -1.41
C MET A 281 -22.66 19.06 -1.08
N GLU A 282 -22.97 20.01 -0.19
CA GLU A 282 -22.04 21.07 0.16
C GLU A 282 -20.81 20.53 0.91
N SER A 283 -20.98 19.55 1.80
CA SER A 283 -19.87 18.86 2.47
C SER A 283 -18.87 18.28 1.47
N GLN A 284 -19.36 17.56 0.45
CA GLN A 284 -18.50 16.93 -0.55
C GLN A 284 -17.86 17.92 -1.51
N PHE A 285 -18.63 18.89 -1.99
CA PHE A 285 -18.07 19.92 -2.86
C PHE A 285 -17.06 20.79 -2.12
N SER A 286 -17.27 21.05 -0.83
CA SER A 286 -16.29 21.72 0.02
C SER A 286 -15.01 20.91 0.16
N ARG A 287 -15.10 19.62 0.48
CA ARG A 287 -13.94 18.71 0.50
C ARG A 287 -13.14 18.77 -0.81
N MET A 288 -13.81 18.68 -1.96
CA MET A 288 -13.13 18.76 -3.26
C MET A 288 -12.47 20.11 -3.52
N ARG A 289 -13.08 21.21 -3.06
CA ARG A 289 -12.47 22.56 -3.13
C ARG A 289 -11.23 22.65 -2.25
N GLU A 290 -11.23 22.06 -1.06
CA GLU A 290 -10.04 22.05 -0.19
C GLU A 290 -8.92 21.20 -0.78
N LEU A 291 -9.22 20.00 -1.30
CA LEU A 291 -8.23 19.18 -2.01
C LEU A 291 -7.61 19.92 -3.20
N ALA A 292 -8.39 20.73 -3.93
CA ALA A 292 -7.89 21.51 -5.05
C ALA A 292 -6.95 22.66 -4.65
N LYS A 293 -7.00 23.13 -3.39
CA LYS A 293 -6.10 24.17 -2.85
C LYS A 293 -4.82 23.58 -2.25
N ALA A 294 -4.84 22.32 -1.82
CA ALA A 294 -3.74 21.67 -1.13
C ALA A 294 -2.36 21.81 -1.82
N PRO A 295 -2.22 21.76 -3.16
CA PRO A 295 -0.93 21.98 -3.82
C PRO A 295 -0.29 23.34 -3.50
N ALA A 296 -1.09 24.41 -3.56
CA ALA A 296 -0.60 25.77 -3.33
C ALA A 296 -0.16 25.95 -1.87
N GLU A 297 -0.94 25.42 -0.93
CA GLU A 297 -0.60 25.43 0.50
C GLU A 297 0.65 24.60 0.78
N ALA A 298 0.76 23.41 0.18
CA ALA A 298 1.92 22.54 0.36
C ALA A 298 3.21 23.19 -0.15
N LEU A 299 3.18 23.91 -1.28
CA LEU A 299 4.36 24.64 -1.78
C LEU A 299 4.80 25.78 -0.86
N GLN A 300 3.88 26.33 -0.05
CA GLN A 300 4.17 27.40 0.90
C GLN A 300 4.64 26.87 2.26
N THR A 301 4.22 25.66 2.63
CA THR A 301 4.35 25.16 4.01
C THR A 301 5.28 23.96 4.15
N PHE A 302 5.40 23.11 3.11
CA PHE A 302 6.19 21.89 3.19
C PHE A 302 7.63 22.12 2.74
N TRP A 303 8.54 21.45 3.43
CA TRP A 303 9.89 21.20 2.94
C TRP A 303 9.99 19.72 2.57
N TYR A 304 9.81 19.42 1.29
CA TYR A 304 9.86 18.05 0.80
C TYR A 304 11.28 17.46 0.86
N PRO A 305 11.44 16.21 1.32
CA PRO A 305 12.73 15.52 1.28
C PRO A 305 13.11 15.18 -0.17
N PHE A 306 14.38 15.36 -0.54
CA PHE A 306 14.92 15.07 -1.88
C PHE A 306 14.22 15.81 -3.04
N VAL A 307 13.71 17.03 -2.81
CA VAL A 307 13.06 17.84 -3.86
C VAL A 307 13.66 19.25 -3.92
N GLN A 308 14.02 19.72 -5.11
CA GLN A 308 14.43 21.10 -5.37
C GLN A 308 13.19 21.99 -5.54
N HIS A 309 12.96 22.91 -4.60
CA HIS A 309 11.73 23.70 -4.54
C HIS A 309 11.70 24.89 -5.53
N LYS A 310 12.86 25.41 -5.97
CA LYS A 310 12.95 26.64 -6.79
C LYS A 310 12.20 26.58 -8.13
N GLY A 311 11.90 25.38 -8.63
CA GLY A 311 11.14 25.19 -9.88
C GLY A 311 9.91 24.30 -9.72
N LEU A 312 9.51 23.96 -8.49
CA LEU A 312 8.39 23.06 -8.25
C LEU A 312 7.06 23.81 -8.44
N GLY A 313 6.33 23.49 -9.50
CA GLY A 313 5.00 24.03 -9.78
C GLY A 313 3.90 23.24 -9.07
N GLU A 314 2.73 23.86 -8.89
CA GLU A 314 1.60 23.17 -8.26
C GLU A 314 1.13 21.95 -9.08
N ASP A 315 1.29 21.96 -10.40
CA ASP A 315 0.92 20.85 -11.30
C ASP A 315 1.79 19.60 -11.10
N GLN A 316 2.94 19.75 -10.42
CA GLN A 316 3.83 18.66 -10.05
C GLN A 316 3.53 18.09 -8.66
N VAL A 317 2.70 18.77 -7.86
CA VAL A 317 2.28 18.29 -6.53
C VAL A 317 1.07 17.37 -6.69
N SER A 318 1.25 16.09 -6.40
CA SER A 318 0.17 15.10 -6.40
C SER A 318 -0.61 15.18 -5.09
N VAL A 319 -1.93 15.36 -5.18
CA VAL A 319 -2.83 15.34 -4.01
C VAL A 319 -3.37 13.92 -3.87
N ILE A 320 -2.81 13.15 -2.95
CA ILE A 320 -3.26 11.79 -2.63
C ILE A 320 -4.36 11.89 -1.56
N ASP A 321 -5.55 11.41 -1.88
CA ASP A 321 -6.70 11.41 -0.98
C ASP A 321 -6.73 10.17 -0.09
N SER A 322 -6.48 9.00 -0.69
CA SER A 322 -6.53 7.72 0.03
C SER A 322 -5.81 6.61 -0.71
N LYS A 323 -5.61 5.48 -0.03
CA LYS A 323 -4.97 4.27 -0.57
C LYS A 323 -5.90 3.06 -0.45
N ASP A 324 -5.89 2.19 -1.46
CA ASP A 324 -6.60 0.90 -1.50
C ASP A 324 -5.73 -0.24 -2.06
N GLY A 325 -5.02 -0.94 -1.16
CA GLY A 325 -4.09 -2.00 -1.54
C GLY A 325 -2.94 -1.46 -2.39
N HIS A 326 -2.80 -1.92 -3.62
CA HIS A 326 -1.67 -1.57 -4.50
C HIS A 326 -1.81 -0.20 -5.20
N GLY A 327 -2.95 0.46 -5.04
CA GLY A 327 -3.23 1.76 -5.64
C GLY A 327 -3.55 2.85 -4.63
N PHE A 328 -3.60 4.08 -5.12
CA PHE A 328 -4.10 5.23 -4.38
C PHE A 328 -5.00 6.10 -5.25
N TRP A 329 -5.92 6.81 -4.60
CA TRP A 329 -6.79 7.79 -5.21
C TRP A 329 -6.14 9.16 -5.11
N ALA A 330 -6.00 9.85 -6.24
CA ALA A 330 -5.43 11.17 -6.31
C ALA A 330 -6.35 12.12 -7.09
N LEU A 331 -6.30 13.42 -6.75
CA LEU A 331 -7.04 14.43 -7.48
C LEU A 331 -6.48 14.58 -8.91
N ASP A 332 -7.31 14.30 -9.90
CA ASP A 332 -7.08 14.77 -11.26
C ASP A 332 -7.50 16.24 -11.36
N ARG A 333 -6.51 17.12 -11.47
CA ARG A 333 -6.72 18.56 -11.56
C ARG A 333 -7.41 18.99 -12.86
N GLN A 334 -7.30 18.19 -13.92
CA GLN A 334 -7.96 18.51 -15.19
C GLN A 334 -9.45 18.15 -15.13
N GLY A 335 -9.79 16.96 -14.63
CA GLY A 335 -11.16 16.47 -14.49
C GLY A 335 -11.90 16.94 -13.24
N GLY A 336 -11.18 17.48 -12.23
CA GLY A 336 -11.76 17.88 -10.95
C GLY A 336 -12.31 16.72 -10.13
N SER A 337 -11.84 15.50 -10.39
CA SER A 337 -12.33 14.25 -9.79
C SER A 337 -11.18 13.42 -9.24
N LEU A 338 -11.47 12.50 -8.33
CA LEU A 338 -10.49 11.53 -7.86
C LEU A 338 -10.32 10.42 -8.91
N VAL A 339 -9.08 10.06 -9.21
CA VAL A 339 -8.72 8.95 -10.09
C VAL A 339 -7.79 8.00 -9.36
N ARG A 340 -7.98 6.70 -9.58
CA ARG A 340 -7.13 5.68 -8.99
C ARG A 340 -5.84 5.55 -9.81
N LYS A 341 -4.71 5.41 -9.13
CA LYS A 341 -3.39 5.15 -9.71
C LYS A 341 -2.73 3.96 -9.03
N PHE A 342 -2.07 3.10 -9.80
CA PHE A 342 -1.16 2.09 -9.28
C PHE A 342 0.08 2.76 -8.67
N ASP A 343 0.52 2.33 -7.48
CA ASP A 343 1.72 2.82 -6.83
C ASP A 343 2.96 2.02 -7.26
N GLY A 344 3.48 2.33 -8.44
CA GLY A 344 4.71 1.73 -8.96
C GLY A 344 5.96 2.08 -8.18
N SER A 345 5.95 3.13 -7.36
CA SER A 345 7.06 3.46 -6.47
C SER A 345 7.06 2.64 -5.17
N ALA A 346 5.98 1.89 -4.92
CA ALA A 346 5.66 1.28 -3.64
C ALA A 346 5.89 2.25 -2.47
N SER A 347 5.48 3.51 -2.63
CA SER A 347 5.65 4.62 -1.67
C SER A 347 7.00 4.56 -0.96
N TRP A 348 8.08 4.71 -1.75
CA TRP A 348 9.46 4.59 -1.27
C TRP A 348 9.85 3.16 -0.84
N TRP A 349 9.44 2.18 -1.65
CA TRP A 349 9.74 0.75 -1.48
C TRP A 349 9.22 0.14 -0.17
N THR A 350 8.25 0.79 0.47
CA THR A 350 7.62 0.36 1.73
C THR A 350 6.41 -0.53 1.51
N GLN A 351 5.71 -0.36 0.39
CA GLN A 351 4.36 -0.92 0.25
C GLN A 351 4.36 -2.44 0.16
N GLY A 352 3.53 -3.01 1.02
CA GLY A 352 3.38 -4.44 1.26
C GLY A 352 1.94 -4.96 1.26
N PRO A 353 0.88 -4.25 1.68
CA PRO A 353 -0.42 -4.87 1.88
C PRO A 353 -1.30 -4.84 0.62
N ASP A 354 -2.10 -5.88 0.43
CA ASP A 354 -3.33 -5.79 -0.38
C ASP A 354 -4.45 -5.07 0.40
N LEU A 355 -5.63 -4.97 -0.19
CA LEU A 355 -6.75 -4.27 0.44
C LEU A 355 -7.21 -4.93 1.74
N THR A 356 -7.32 -6.26 1.74
CA THR A 356 -7.80 -7.04 2.89
C THR A 356 -6.83 -6.89 4.06
N MET A 357 -5.54 -7.07 3.80
CA MET A 357 -4.47 -6.88 4.76
C MET A 357 -4.46 -5.43 5.28
N GLN A 358 -4.68 -4.43 4.43
CA GLN A 358 -4.71 -3.02 4.86
C GLN A 358 -5.82 -2.76 5.91
N VAL A 359 -7.02 -3.30 5.69
CA VAL A 359 -8.14 -3.15 6.64
C VAL A 359 -7.89 -3.90 7.94
N GLU A 360 -7.39 -5.13 7.85
CA GLU A 360 -7.04 -5.92 9.04
C GLU A 360 -5.91 -5.27 9.85
N MET A 361 -4.88 -4.75 9.16
CA MET A 361 -3.78 -4.00 9.76
C MET A 361 -4.28 -2.79 10.54
N ALA A 362 -5.18 -1.99 9.97
CA ALA A 362 -5.76 -0.84 10.66
C ALA A 362 -6.43 -1.21 12.00
N LYS A 363 -7.17 -2.33 12.03
CA LYS A 363 -7.80 -2.84 13.26
C LYS A 363 -6.76 -3.28 14.29
N ARG A 364 -5.70 -3.98 13.87
CA ARG A 364 -4.61 -4.42 14.76
C ARG A 364 -3.85 -3.24 15.36
N LEU A 365 -3.59 -2.21 14.55
CA LEU A 365 -2.90 -1.00 15.02
C LEU A 365 -3.77 -0.16 15.95
N SER A 366 -5.06 -0.03 15.65
CA SER A 366 -6.02 0.62 16.56
C SER A 366 -6.05 -0.09 17.92
N TYR A 367 -6.09 -1.42 17.93
CA TYR A 367 -6.01 -2.21 19.16
C TYR A 367 -4.69 -1.98 19.91
N ALA A 368 -3.55 -2.02 19.22
CA ALA A 368 -2.24 -1.81 19.85
C ALA A 368 -2.12 -0.40 20.45
N ALA A 369 -2.61 0.61 19.73
CA ALA A 369 -2.65 2.00 20.19
C ALA A 369 -3.54 2.14 21.45
N ALA A 370 -4.74 1.56 21.45
CA ALA A 370 -5.64 1.63 22.60
C ALA A 370 -5.12 0.85 23.81
N ARG A 371 -4.49 -0.31 23.61
CA ARG A 371 -3.99 -1.17 24.69
C ARG A 371 -2.69 -0.66 25.31
N TYR A 372 -1.79 -0.10 24.51
CA TYR A 372 -0.44 0.22 24.96
C TYR A 372 -0.04 1.68 24.75
N GLY A 373 -0.55 2.35 23.72
CA GLY A 373 0.05 3.58 23.22
C GLY A 373 1.54 3.36 22.96
N HIS A 374 2.38 4.09 23.71
CA HIS A 374 3.81 3.82 23.81
C HIS A 374 4.19 3.49 25.25
N VAL A 375 5.04 2.48 25.43
CA VAL A 375 5.57 2.05 26.74
C VAL A 375 7.08 1.88 26.66
N LEU A 376 7.77 2.12 27.78
CA LEU A 376 9.24 2.04 27.83
C LEU A 376 9.73 0.61 27.54
N PHE A 377 10.71 0.46 26.64
CA PHE A 377 11.27 -0.84 26.27
C PHE A 377 12.49 -1.31 27.09
N PRO A 378 13.53 -0.48 27.36
CA PRO A 378 14.71 -0.95 28.10
C PRO A 378 14.34 -1.57 29.45
N ASN A 379 14.84 -2.78 29.74
CA ASN A 379 14.51 -3.60 30.92
C ASN A 379 13.02 -3.99 31.06
N ASN A 380 12.24 -3.89 29.99
CA ASN A 380 10.82 -4.23 29.97
C ASN A 380 10.51 -5.16 28.78
N VAL A 381 9.32 -5.74 28.80
CA VAL A 381 8.84 -6.60 27.72
C VAL A 381 7.34 -6.44 27.56
N HIS A 382 6.86 -6.45 26.32
CA HIS A 382 5.45 -6.48 25.98
C HIS A 382 5.16 -7.51 24.90
N GLU A 383 3.89 -7.92 24.78
CA GLU A 383 3.48 -8.99 23.88
C GLU A 383 3.84 -8.73 22.40
N PRO A 384 3.60 -7.54 21.82
CA PRO A 384 3.95 -7.30 20.41
C PRO A 384 5.45 -7.44 20.11
N VAL A 385 6.34 -6.98 21.01
CA VAL A 385 7.79 -7.07 20.75
C VAL A 385 8.27 -8.52 20.82
N LEU A 386 7.73 -9.34 21.73
CA LEU A 386 8.02 -10.78 21.76
C LEU A 386 7.58 -11.48 20.48
N GLY A 387 6.37 -11.16 19.98
CA GLY A 387 5.89 -11.69 18.71
C GLY A 387 6.80 -11.30 17.55
N CYS A 388 7.16 -10.02 17.45
CA CYS A 388 8.03 -9.49 16.43
C CYS A 388 9.43 -10.14 16.49
N THR A 389 10.02 -10.25 17.69
CA THR A 389 11.31 -10.91 17.92
C THR A 389 11.27 -12.37 17.46
N ARG A 390 10.19 -13.10 17.78
CA ARG A 390 10.04 -14.50 17.33
C ARG A 390 9.95 -14.60 15.80
N GLY A 391 9.13 -13.77 15.16
CA GLY A 391 9.02 -13.74 13.70
C GLY A 391 10.37 -13.48 13.03
N LEU A 392 11.09 -12.46 13.51
CA LEU A 392 12.43 -12.14 13.01
C LEU A 392 13.45 -13.28 13.17
N LEU A 393 13.51 -13.92 14.34
CA LEU A 393 14.48 -14.99 14.62
C LEU A 393 14.13 -16.33 13.98
N SER A 394 12.83 -16.59 13.73
CA SER A 394 12.38 -17.81 13.06
C SER A 394 12.28 -17.68 11.54
N GLY A 395 12.17 -16.47 11.02
CA GLY A 395 12.18 -16.15 9.60
C GLY A 395 13.55 -15.69 9.10
N PRO A 396 13.77 -14.38 8.81
CA PRO A 396 15.00 -13.89 8.17
C PRO A 396 16.29 -14.12 9.01
N GLY A 397 16.17 -14.22 10.33
CA GLY A 397 17.26 -14.54 11.25
C GLY A 397 17.56 -16.04 11.38
N SER A 398 16.76 -16.92 10.77
CA SER A 398 16.81 -18.35 11.01
C SER A 398 18.17 -18.96 10.65
N GLY A 399 18.71 -19.74 11.59
CA GLY A 399 19.98 -20.43 11.46
C GLY A 399 21.22 -19.64 11.90
N TRP A 400 21.14 -18.30 12.02
CA TRP A 400 22.32 -17.47 12.31
C TRP A 400 22.11 -16.42 13.42
N ALA A 401 20.99 -15.71 13.42
CA ALA A 401 20.74 -14.63 14.37
C ALA A 401 20.27 -15.17 15.73
N ARG A 402 20.68 -14.47 16.80
CA ARG A 402 20.27 -14.78 18.18
C ARG A 402 19.70 -13.59 18.92
N ARG A 403 20.03 -12.37 18.50
CA ARG A 403 19.62 -11.13 19.15
C ARG A 403 18.94 -10.18 18.18
N VAL A 404 18.01 -9.38 18.72
CA VAL A 404 17.26 -8.36 18.00
C VAL A 404 17.43 -7.03 18.73
N PHE A 405 17.91 -6.03 18.01
CA PHE A 405 17.93 -4.65 18.47
C PHE A 405 16.89 -3.85 17.68
N TYR A 406 16.09 -3.05 18.37
CA TYR A 406 15.05 -2.22 17.74
C TYR A 406 15.50 -0.78 17.61
N SER A 407 15.13 -0.13 16.52
CA SER A 407 15.37 1.29 16.23
C SER A 407 14.18 1.89 15.48
N ASP A 408 14.28 3.15 15.07
CA ASP A 408 13.16 3.86 14.45
C ASP A 408 13.00 3.58 12.94
N ASN A 409 14.10 3.40 12.21
CA ASN A 409 14.09 3.24 10.75
C ASN A 409 15.37 2.55 10.22
N GLY A 410 15.50 2.49 8.90
CA GLY A 410 16.65 1.87 8.22
C GLY A 410 18.00 2.51 8.57
N SER A 411 18.12 3.83 8.48
CA SER A 411 19.39 4.53 8.78
C SER A 411 19.85 4.24 10.20
N THR A 412 18.94 4.30 11.18
CA THR A 412 19.28 4.04 12.58
C THR A 412 19.61 2.57 12.84
N ALA A 413 19.00 1.64 12.11
CA ALA A 413 19.40 0.22 12.12
C ALA A 413 20.82 0.00 11.59
N VAL A 414 21.23 0.71 10.53
CA VAL A 414 22.60 0.65 10.00
C VAL A 414 23.60 1.27 10.98
N GLU A 415 23.28 2.39 11.63
CA GLU A 415 24.18 2.97 12.64
C GLU A 415 24.44 2.01 13.81
N VAL A 416 23.39 1.31 14.25
CA VAL A 416 23.49 0.26 15.27
C VAL A 416 24.38 -0.89 14.77
N ALA A 417 24.18 -1.34 13.53
CA ALA A 417 24.98 -2.41 12.93
C ALA A 417 26.47 -2.06 12.83
N LEU A 418 26.80 -0.82 12.44
CA LEU A 418 28.19 -0.36 12.39
C LEU A 418 28.85 -0.35 13.77
N LYS A 419 28.14 0.12 14.81
CA LYS A 419 28.64 0.07 16.19
C LYS A 419 28.89 -1.38 16.64
N MET A 420 27.95 -2.28 16.34
CA MET A 420 28.08 -3.71 16.62
C MET A 420 29.31 -4.31 15.93
N ALA A 421 29.46 -4.11 14.63
CA ALA A 421 30.57 -4.66 13.85
C ALA A 421 31.93 -4.13 14.32
N PHE A 422 32.07 -2.82 14.52
CA PHE A 422 33.35 -2.25 14.93
C PHE A 422 33.78 -2.69 16.32
N ARG A 423 32.85 -2.82 17.28
CA ARG A 423 33.16 -3.36 18.61
C ARG A 423 33.76 -4.76 18.51
N THR A 424 33.09 -5.66 17.79
CA THR A 424 33.54 -7.05 17.65
C THR A 424 34.86 -7.12 16.89
N HIS A 425 35.03 -6.34 15.82
CA HIS A 425 36.29 -6.29 15.07
C HIS A 425 37.47 -5.82 15.95
N LEU A 426 37.29 -4.74 16.70
CA LEU A 426 38.34 -4.19 17.56
C LEU A 426 38.74 -5.19 18.65
N ILE A 427 37.78 -5.82 19.32
CA ILE A 427 38.06 -6.85 20.33
C ILE A 427 38.74 -8.07 19.69
N SER A 428 38.28 -8.51 18.52
CA SER A 428 38.90 -9.65 17.82
C SER A 428 40.35 -9.36 17.42
N LYS A 429 40.69 -8.11 17.09
CA LYS A 429 42.02 -7.72 16.61
C LYS A 429 42.98 -7.35 17.74
N HIS A 430 42.48 -6.73 18.80
CA HIS A 430 43.29 -6.10 19.86
C HIS A 430 43.02 -6.63 21.27
N GLY A 431 42.04 -7.53 21.44
CA GLY A 431 41.59 -8.04 22.74
C GLY A 431 40.70 -7.05 23.50
N GLU A 432 40.10 -7.49 24.62
CA GLU A 432 39.14 -6.70 25.40
C GLU A 432 39.72 -5.40 25.99
N GLY A 433 41.06 -5.32 26.16
CA GLY A 433 41.73 -4.12 26.64
C GLY A 433 41.64 -2.92 25.68
N CYS A 434 41.16 -3.12 24.44
CA CYS A 434 41.10 -2.10 23.39
C CYS A 434 39.93 -1.11 23.52
N LEU A 435 39.22 -1.16 24.64
CA LEU A 435 37.98 -0.41 24.88
C LEU A 435 38.18 0.79 25.84
N GLY A 436 39.38 0.92 26.40
CA GLY A 436 39.76 1.99 27.30
C GLY A 436 40.41 3.19 26.59
N GLU A 437 40.87 4.16 27.39
CA GLU A 437 41.63 5.31 26.91
C GLU A 437 43.13 4.97 26.77
N GLY A 438 43.87 5.76 25.97
CA GLY A 438 45.33 5.61 25.85
C GLY A 438 45.80 4.46 24.94
N LEU A 439 44.97 4.06 23.96
CA LEU A 439 45.32 3.06 22.96
C LEU A 439 46.50 3.52 22.10
N ASP A 440 47.34 2.56 21.69
CA ASP A 440 48.47 2.77 20.77
C ASP A 440 48.02 2.86 19.29
N PHE A 441 46.74 2.67 19.03
CA PHE A 441 46.08 2.88 17.75
C PHE A 441 44.86 3.79 17.90
N ASP A 442 44.43 4.41 16.80
CA ASP A 442 43.24 5.26 16.76
C ASP A 442 42.02 4.43 16.31
N PRO A 443 41.10 4.03 17.21
CA PRO A 443 39.90 3.29 16.83
C PRO A 443 38.97 4.10 15.92
N GLY A 444 39.15 5.43 15.89
CA GLY A 444 38.45 6.32 14.96
C GLY A 444 38.94 6.22 13.52
N LYS A 445 39.95 5.42 13.19
CA LYS A 445 40.42 5.23 11.80
C LYS A 445 39.89 3.97 11.11
N VAL A 446 38.98 3.23 11.76
CA VAL A 446 38.39 2.04 11.15
C VAL A 446 37.48 2.43 9.98
N ALA A 447 37.68 1.79 8.83
CA ALA A 447 36.92 1.98 7.61
C ALA A 447 35.99 0.79 7.31
N VAL A 448 34.88 1.08 6.62
CA VAL A 448 33.92 0.10 6.13
C VAL A 448 34.28 -0.33 4.71
N VAL A 449 34.28 -1.63 4.40
CA VAL A 449 34.22 -2.08 3.01
C VAL A 449 32.76 -2.06 2.57
N THR A 450 32.48 -1.34 1.49
CA THR A 450 31.13 -1.23 0.90
C THR A 450 31.20 -1.45 -0.60
N GLN A 451 30.05 -1.38 -1.26
CA GLN A 451 29.92 -1.49 -2.71
C GLN A 451 29.85 -0.09 -3.34
N ARG A 452 30.50 0.10 -4.48
CA ARG A 452 30.32 1.33 -5.27
C ARG A 452 28.84 1.54 -5.60
N ASN A 453 28.33 2.77 -5.49
CA ASN A 453 26.91 3.13 -5.62
C ASN A 453 25.98 2.63 -4.50
N ALA A 454 26.50 2.09 -3.38
CA ALA A 454 25.65 1.65 -2.29
C ALA A 454 24.96 2.82 -1.57
N TYR A 455 23.83 2.52 -0.96
CA TYR A 455 23.05 3.43 -0.14
C TYR A 455 22.58 2.75 1.14
N HIS A 456 22.87 3.39 2.28
CA HIS A 456 22.57 2.82 3.59
C HIS A 456 21.77 3.77 4.50
N GLY A 457 21.27 4.88 3.96
CA GLY A 457 20.54 5.90 4.70
C GLY A 457 21.25 7.25 4.82
N ASP A 458 20.53 8.22 5.37
CA ASP A 458 20.92 9.64 5.34
C ASP A 458 21.43 10.18 6.68
N THR A 459 21.66 9.32 7.68
CA THR A 459 22.32 9.76 8.92
C THR A 459 23.84 9.70 8.76
N LEU A 460 24.57 10.45 9.58
CA LEU A 460 26.01 10.69 9.36
C LEU A 460 26.83 9.40 9.27
N ALA A 461 26.57 8.40 10.13
CA ALA A 461 27.34 7.16 10.08
C ALA A 461 27.05 6.38 8.78
N CYS A 462 25.81 6.40 8.31
CA CYS A 462 25.41 5.79 7.04
C CYS A 462 26.08 6.51 5.85
N MET A 463 26.07 7.84 5.85
CA MET A 463 26.74 8.65 4.82
C MET A 463 28.24 8.39 4.76
N ASN A 464 28.89 8.25 5.93
CA ASN A 464 30.31 7.93 6.04
C ASN A 464 30.64 6.50 5.57
N ALA A 465 29.66 5.59 5.59
CA ALA A 465 29.82 4.20 5.17
C ALA A 465 29.53 3.96 3.67
N ALA A 466 29.35 5.03 2.89
CA ALA A 466 29.08 4.99 1.46
C ALA A 466 30.01 5.94 0.69
N GLU A 467 30.32 5.59 -0.57
CA GLU A 467 31.12 6.43 -1.46
C GLU A 467 30.49 7.82 -1.60
N ARG A 468 31.32 8.85 -1.82
CA ARG A 468 30.84 10.19 -2.16
C ARG A 468 29.95 10.16 -3.40
N SER A 469 28.78 10.78 -3.26
CA SER A 469 27.74 10.89 -4.28
C SER A 469 27.00 12.23 -4.14
N ILE A 470 25.95 12.40 -4.95
CA ILE A 470 25.05 13.55 -4.85
C ILE A 470 24.30 13.62 -3.52
N PHE A 471 24.21 12.50 -2.78
CA PHE A 471 23.43 12.38 -1.55
C PHE A 471 24.21 12.75 -0.28
N ASN A 472 25.53 12.58 -0.29
CA ASN A 472 26.40 12.77 0.87
C ASN A 472 27.60 13.70 0.58
N GLY A 473 27.63 14.38 -0.57
CA GLY A 473 28.69 15.33 -0.91
C GLY A 473 28.70 16.60 -0.03
N PRO A 474 29.73 17.47 -0.16
CA PRO A 474 29.91 18.65 0.69
C PRO A 474 28.74 19.65 0.68
N ALA A 475 27.97 19.69 -0.41
CA ALA A 475 26.79 20.53 -0.53
C ALA A 475 25.59 20.01 0.28
N GLN A 476 25.57 18.71 0.61
CA GLN A 476 24.52 18.08 1.40
C GLN A 476 24.84 18.12 2.90
N PHE A 477 26.06 17.71 3.28
CA PHE A 477 26.46 17.71 4.69
C PHE A 477 27.98 17.90 4.86
N PRO A 478 28.44 18.92 5.61
CA PRO A 478 29.86 19.27 5.68
C PRO A 478 30.70 18.31 6.54
N TRP A 479 30.09 17.46 7.36
CA TRP A 479 30.82 16.52 8.24
C TRP A 479 30.96 15.10 7.65
N ASN A 480 30.54 14.87 6.40
CA ASN A 480 30.83 13.59 5.75
C ASN A 480 32.34 13.47 5.47
N GLU A 481 32.96 12.46 6.05
CA GLU A 481 34.39 12.19 5.94
C GLU A 481 34.72 11.01 5.02
N GLU A 482 33.72 10.33 4.44
CA GLU A 482 33.90 9.12 3.62
C GLU A 482 34.84 8.10 4.26
N ARG A 483 34.33 7.38 5.27
CA ARG A 483 35.06 6.39 6.06
C ARG A 483 34.83 4.98 5.52
N CYS A 484 34.97 4.83 4.20
CA CYS A 484 34.75 3.56 3.53
C CYS A 484 35.73 3.30 2.38
N VAL A 485 35.77 2.04 1.94
CA VAL A 485 36.38 1.60 0.69
C VAL A 485 35.27 0.98 -0.16
N ALA A 486 34.91 1.66 -1.24
CA ALA A 486 33.83 1.25 -2.12
C ALA A 486 34.37 0.39 -3.28
N VAL A 487 34.16 -0.93 -3.19
CA VAL A 487 34.63 -1.90 -4.17
C VAL A 487 33.68 -1.94 -5.37
N GLN A 488 34.22 -2.02 -6.58
CA GLN A 488 33.44 -2.07 -7.81
C GLN A 488 32.71 -3.43 -7.97
N PRO A 489 31.36 -3.46 -7.96
CA PRO A 489 30.62 -4.70 -8.14
C PRO A 489 30.63 -5.20 -9.60
N ALA A 490 30.44 -6.50 -9.76
CA ALA A 490 30.00 -7.09 -11.02
C ALA A 490 28.47 -6.95 -11.13
N TYR A 491 27.95 -6.46 -12.26
CA TYR A 491 26.53 -6.17 -12.44
C TYR A 491 25.88 -7.10 -13.47
N LEU A 492 24.64 -7.51 -13.21
CA LEU A 492 23.81 -8.25 -14.15
C LEU A 492 23.08 -7.28 -15.07
N ARG A 493 22.97 -7.65 -16.36
CA ARG A 493 22.19 -6.91 -17.36
C ARG A 493 21.38 -7.88 -18.23
N GLN A 494 20.14 -7.52 -18.56
CA GLN A 494 19.38 -8.19 -19.61
C GLN A 494 19.08 -7.19 -20.73
N SER A 495 19.68 -7.40 -21.90
CA SER A 495 19.60 -6.52 -23.06
C SER A 495 19.43 -7.34 -24.33
N GLY A 496 18.54 -6.92 -25.24
CA GLY A 496 18.24 -7.68 -26.46
C GLY A 496 17.67 -9.08 -26.21
N GLY A 497 17.16 -9.35 -25.00
CA GLY A 497 16.72 -10.67 -24.55
C GLY A 497 17.84 -11.63 -24.16
N VAL A 498 19.07 -11.14 -23.97
CA VAL A 498 20.24 -11.92 -23.53
C VAL A 498 20.75 -11.38 -22.20
N TRP A 499 21.18 -12.28 -21.31
CA TRP A 499 21.83 -11.93 -20.06
C TRP A 499 23.34 -11.76 -20.24
N SER A 500 23.89 -10.71 -19.63
CA SER A 500 25.32 -10.48 -19.53
C SER A 500 25.71 -10.02 -18.12
N ILE A 501 26.99 -10.13 -17.82
CA ILE A 501 27.62 -9.64 -16.60
C ILE A 501 28.63 -8.57 -17.00
N THR A 502 28.47 -7.35 -16.49
CA THR A 502 29.52 -6.34 -16.49
C THR A 502 30.49 -6.66 -15.36
N LEU A 503 31.73 -7.03 -15.69
CA LEU A 503 32.79 -7.26 -14.72
C LEU A 503 33.28 -5.94 -14.10
N PRO A 504 33.98 -5.99 -12.96
CA PRO A 504 34.50 -4.77 -12.31
C PRO A 504 35.46 -3.93 -13.17
N ASP A 505 36.14 -4.55 -14.14
CA ASP A 505 37.00 -3.85 -15.10
C ASP A 505 36.25 -3.29 -16.33
N GLY A 506 34.91 -3.40 -16.34
CA GLY A 506 34.03 -2.90 -17.38
C GLY A 506 33.81 -3.86 -18.56
N ARG A 507 34.48 -5.02 -18.60
CA ARG A 507 34.23 -6.02 -19.65
C ARG A 507 32.84 -6.64 -19.49
N GLU A 508 32.14 -6.83 -20.61
CA GLU A 508 30.87 -7.54 -20.66
C GLU A 508 31.09 -9.02 -21.00
N VAL A 509 30.50 -9.91 -20.20
CA VAL A 509 30.55 -11.36 -20.39
C VAL A 509 29.13 -11.89 -20.56
N ALA A 510 28.82 -12.47 -21.72
CA ALA A 510 27.52 -13.12 -21.95
C ALA A 510 27.37 -14.34 -21.03
N THR A 511 26.17 -14.55 -20.49
CA THR A 511 25.89 -15.73 -19.66
C THR A 511 25.21 -16.83 -20.48
N PRO A 512 25.48 -18.11 -20.18
CA PRO A 512 24.77 -19.22 -20.82
C PRO A 512 23.35 -19.41 -20.26
N PHE A 513 23.00 -18.72 -19.17
CA PHE A 513 21.75 -18.90 -18.43
C PHE A 513 20.59 -18.18 -19.12
N LYS A 514 19.53 -18.92 -19.43
CA LYS A 514 18.31 -18.38 -20.03
C LYS A 514 17.23 -18.06 -19.00
N SER A 515 17.22 -18.76 -17.86
CA SER A 515 16.27 -18.53 -16.79
C SER A 515 16.85 -17.57 -15.75
N THR A 516 16.01 -16.69 -15.22
CA THR A 516 16.38 -15.81 -14.09
C THR A 516 16.70 -16.66 -12.86
N GLN A 517 16.04 -17.79 -12.67
CA GLN A 517 16.26 -18.66 -11.53
C GLN A 517 17.69 -19.25 -11.49
N ASP A 518 18.16 -19.80 -12.62
CA ASP A 518 19.51 -20.39 -12.69
C ASP A 518 20.60 -19.31 -12.57
N LEU A 519 20.34 -18.09 -13.06
CA LEU A 519 21.29 -16.98 -12.99
C LEU A 519 21.56 -16.52 -11.53
N PHE A 520 20.53 -16.58 -10.69
CA PHE A 520 20.62 -16.19 -9.29
C PHE A 520 20.92 -17.36 -8.35
N ASP A 521 20.98 -18.60 -8.85
CA ASP A 521 21.43 -19.77 -8.07
C ASP A 521 22.96 -19.84 -8.05
N VAL A 522 23.56 -19.33 -6.97
CA VAL A 522 25.02 -19.28 -6.82
C VAL A 522 25.66 -20.65 -6.73
N ASP A 523 24.98 -21.69 -6.22
CA ASP A 523 25.58 -23.02 -6.09
C ASP A 523 25.67 -23.71 -7.46
N VAL A 524 24.64 -23.57 -8.29
CA VAL A 524 24.68 -23.99 -9.69
C VAL A 524 25.81 -23.28 -10.44
N ARG A 525 25.94 -21.97 -10.25
CA ARG A 525 26.98 -21.19 -10.91
C ARG A 525 28.38 -21.50 -10.39
N GLU A 526 28.53 -21.81 -9.10
CA GLU A 526 29.79 -22.29 -8.57
C GLU A 526 30.19 -23.63 -9.18
N PHE A 527 29.26 -24.57 -9.32
CA PHE A 527 29.52 -25.84 -9.97
C PHE A 527 29.97 -25.67 -11.44
N PHE A 528 29.27 -24.84 -12.22
CA PHE A 528 29.63 -24.58 -13.63
C PHE A 528 30.97 -23.84 -13.81
N HIS A 529 31.45 -23.15 -12.78
CA HIS A 529 32.70 -22.38 -12.80
C HIS A 529 33.77 -22.96 -11.87
N GLY A 530 33.53 -24.15 -11.28
CA GLY A 530 34.23 -24.66 -10.11
C GLY A 530 35.34 -25.67 -10.37
N GLU A 531 35.50 -26.17 -11.58
CA GLU A 531 36.54 -27.15 -11.92
C GLU A 531 37.16 -26.83 -13.30
N ASP A 532 38.23 -26.04 -13.30
CA ASP A 532 39.39 -26.07 -14.22
C ASP A 532 40.16 -24.74 -14.15
N ASP A 533 41.22 -24.66 -13.31
CA ASP A 533 42.49 -23.97 -13.63
C ASP A 533 43.51 -24.06 -12.47
N CYS A 534 43.86 -25.29 -12.10
CA CYS A 534 45.05 -25.58 -11.28
C CYS A 534 45.91 -26.62 -12.01
N THR A 535 46.29 -26.34 -13.25
CA THR A 535 47.41 -27.03 -13.89
C THR A 535 48.52 -26.03 -14.15
N GLU A 536 49.65 -26.24 -13.47
CA GLU A 536 50.91 -25.58 -13.74
C GLU A 536 51.27 -25.74 -15.22
N GLY A 537 51.07 -24.69 -16.03
CA GLY A 537 51.53 -24.71 -17.42
C GLY A 537 50.79 -23.83 -18.41
N GLY A 538 50.81 -22.51 -18.20
CA GLY A 538 50.77 -21.53 -19.29
C GLY A 538 49.40 -21.02 -19.76
N GLY A 539 49.13 -19.73 -19.49
CA GLY A 539 48.22 -18.94 -20.33
C GLY A 539 47.01 -18.25 -19.68
N GLY A 540 47.14 -17.71 -18.46
CA GLY A 540 46.37 -16.56 -17.94
C GLY A 540 44.87 -16.46 -18.22
N GLY A 541 44.06 -16.95 -17.27
CA GLY A 541 42.66 -16.54 -17.14
C GLY A 541 41.82 -17.52 -16.33
N GLY A 542 42.04 -17.61 -15.01
CA GLY A 542 41.15 -18.35 -14.13
C GLY A 542 39.71 -17.86 -14.36
N GLY A 543 38.74 -18.79 -14.40
CA GLY A 543 37.35 -18.52 -14.76
C GLY A 543 36.67 -17.38 -13.97
N LEU A 544 35.38 -17.13 -14.19
CA LEU A 544 34.64 -15.97 -13.66
C LEU A 544 34.90 -15.66 -12.16
N GLN A 545 34.97 -16.68 -11.30
CA GLN A 545 35.32 -16.53 -9.88
C GLN A 545 36.76 -16.05 -9.64
N GLY A 546 37.72 -16.51 -10.42
CA GLY A 546 39.11 -16.06 -10.38
C GLY A 546 39.19 -14.56 -10.65
N ALA A 547 38.52 -14.10 -11.72
CA ALA A 547 38.41 -12.68 -12.04
C ALA A 547 37.79 -11.86 -10.89
N TYR A 548 36.75 -12.36 -10.21
CA TYR A 548 36.16 -11.69 -9.04
C TYR A 548 37.13 -11.60 -7.87
N ARG A 549 37.83 -12.69 -7.54
CA ARG A 549 38.82 -12.71 -6.46
C ARG A 549 39.96 -11.74 -6.74
N GLU A 550 40.44 -11.70 -7.98
CA GLU A 550 41.48 -10.76 -8.41
C GLU A 550 41.01 -9.31 -8.30
N SER A 551 39.80 -8.98 -8.75
CA SER A 551 39.27 -7.62 -8.62
C SER A 551 39.09 -7.18 -7.17
N ILE A 552 38.60 -8.07 -6.31
CA ILE A 552 38.40 -7.78 -4.88
C ILE A 552 39.75 -7.56 -4.19
N ARG A 553 40.74 -8.41 -4.47
CA ARG A 553 42.11 -8.26 -3.94
C ARG A 553 42.77 -6.97 -4.40
N ALA A 554 42.61 -6.62 -5.67
CA ALA A 554 43.19 -5.40 -6.23
C ALA A 554 42.74 -4.12 -5.48
N GLU A 555 41.50 -4.08 -4.98
CA GLU A 555 40.99 -2.92 -4.25
C GLU A 555 41.23 -2.97 -2.73
N LEU A 556 41.39 -4.16 -2.15
CA LEU A 556 41.40 -4.36 -0.69
C LEU A 556 42.73 -4.85 -0.10
N ASP A 557 43.64 -5.43 -0.89
CA ASP A 557 44.94 -5.88 -0.40
C ASP A 557 45.79 -4.68 0.08
N GLY A 558 46.58 -4.89 1.13
CA GLY A 558 47.43 -3.84 1.73
C GLY A 558 46.71 -2.83 2.64
N ARG A 559 45.38 -2.90 2.77
CA ARG A 559 44.61 -2.07 3.71
C ARG A 559 44.50 -2.73 5.08
N GLU A 560 44.95 -2.07 6.14
CA GLU A 560 44.91 -2.60 7.52
C GLU A 560 43.82 -1.95 8.39
N ASP A 561 43.19 -0.89 7.89
CA ASP A 561 42.18 -0.07 8.54
C ASP A 561 40.74 -0.61 8.38
N LEU A 562 40.56 -1.72 7.66
CA LEU A 562 39.24 -2.28 7.36
C LEU A 562 38.65 -3.04 8.57
N GLY A 563 37.45 -2.68 9.01
CA GLY A 563 36.84 -3.29 10.20
C GLY A 563 35.45 -3.90 10.03
N ALA A 564 34.72 -3.60 8.96
CA ALA A 564 33.42 -4.22 8.70
C ALA A 564 33.14 -4.29 7.19
N LEU A 565 32.37 -5.28 6.75
CA LEU A 565 31.77 -5.32 5.42
C LEU A 565 30.29 -4.92 5.54
N LEU A 566 29.85 -3.94 4.75
CA LEU A 566 28.44 -3.52 4.65
C LEU A 566 28.02 -3.61 3.19
N ILE A 567 26.98 -4.38 2.89
CA ILE A 567 26.49 -4.54 1.51
C ILE A 567 24.97 -4.40 1.43
N GLU A 568 24.48 -3.89 0.30
CA GLU A 568 23.12 -4.13 -0.19
C GLU A 568 23.14 -5.48 -0.96
N PRO A 569 22.51 -6.54 -0.44
CA PRO A 569 22.51 -7.83 -1.14
C PRO A 569 21.70 -7.76 -2.44
N VAL A 570 22.22 -8.37 -3.51
CA VAL A 570 21.55 -8.63 -4.80
C VAL A 570 21.20 -7.39 -5.64
N CYS A 571 20.73 -6.30 -5.05
CA CYS A 571 20.32 -5.10 -5.79
C CYS A 571 20.57 -3.82 -4.98
N GLN A 572 21.22 -2.85 -5.60
CA GLN A 572 21.38 -1.50 -5.07
C GLN A 572 20.17 -0.66 -5.45
N GLY A 573 19.32 -0.35 -4.47
CA GLY A 573 18.05 0.32 -4.71
C GLY A 573 18.25 1.76 -5.18
N ALA A 574 18.72 2.62 -4.27
CA ALA A 574 18.93 4.05 -4.55
C ALA A 574 20.05 4.32 -5.57
N GLY A 575 20.97 3.37 -5.73
CA GLY A 575 22.04 3.40 -6.73
C GLY A 575 21.59 3.22 -8.17
N GLY A 576 20.29 3.04 -8.43
CA GLY A 576 19.73 2.91 -9.78
C GLY A 576 19.11 1.54 -10.07
N MET A 577 18.59 0.82 -9.07
CA MET A 577 18.13 -0.57 -9.22
C MET A 577 19.18 -1.47 -9.90
N LYS A 578 20.44 -1.34 -9.47
CA LYS A 578 21.56 -2.08 -10.07
C LYS A 578 21.63 -3.47 -9.48
N PHE A 579 21.34 -4.48 -10.29
CA PHE A 579 21.42 -5.88 -9.89
C PHE A 579 22.89 -6.33 -9.88
N ILE A 580 23.37 -6.74 -8.72
CA ILE A 580 24.73 -7.23 -8.52
C ILE A 580 24.74 -8.73 -8.72
N ASP A 581 25.81 -9.24 -9.31
CA ASP A 581 26.04 -10.67 -9.40
C ASP A 581 26.16 -11.30 -8.00
N PRO A 582 25.23 -12.18 -7.59
CA PRO A 582 25.27 -12.84 -6.28
C PRO A 582 26.57 -13.62 -6.02
N LEU A 583 27.19 -14.17 -7.07
CA LEU A 583 28.44 -14.92 -6.96
C LEU A 583 29.61 -13.99 -6.58
N TRP A 584 29.65 -12.78 -7.14
CA TRP A 584 30.65 -11.78 -6.77
C TRP A 584 30.50 -11.34 -5.31
N GLN A 585 29.26 -11.12 -4.84
CA GLN A 585 29.01 -10.75 -3.44
C GLN A 585 29.44 -11.86 -2.49
N ARG A 586 29.16 -13.13 -2.84
CA ARG A 586 29.60 -14.28 -2.05
C ARG A 586 31.12 -14.33 -1.91
N GLU A 587 31.85 -14.05 -2.99
CA GLU A 587 33.32 -13.95 -2.95
C GLU A 587 33.84 -12.77 -2.11
N LEU A 588 33.17 -11.61 -2.16
CA LEU A 588 33.48 -10.46 -1.30
C LEU A 588 33.26 -10.80 0.19
N VAL A 589 32.12 -11.41 0.52
CA VAL A 589 31.82 -11.86 1.88
C VAL A 589 32.88 -12.86 2.38
N ARG A 590 33.23 -13.86 1.56
CA ARG A 590 34.29 -14.83 1.88
C ARG A 590 35.64 -14.14 2.10
N TYR A 591 35.98 -13.13 1.29
CA TYR A 591 37.22 -12.37 1.43
C TYR A 591 37.27 -11.60 2.76
N CYS A 592 36.23 -10.83 3.08
CA CYS A 592 36.17 -10.05 4.33
C CYS A 592 36.13 -10.94 5.59
N ARG A 593 35.36 -12.04 5.56
CA ARG A 593 35.28 -12.99 6.68
C ARG A 593 36.62 -13.65 6.99
N ARG A 594 37.41 -14.03 5.97
CA ARG A 594 38.78 -14.56 6.16
C ARG A 594 39.72 -13.57 6.85
N ARG A 595 39.41 -12.27 6.84
CA ARG A 595 40.16 -11.21 7.49
C ARG A 595 39.60 -10.84 8.87
N GLY A 596 38.65 -11.61 9.40
CA GLY A 596 38.04 -11.36 10.71
C GLY A 596 37.14 -10.12 10.75
N MET A 597 36.61 -9.69 9.60
CA MET A 597 35.67 -8.57 9.53
C MET A 597 34.24 -9.07 9.68
N PRO A 598 33.43 -8.52 10.60
CA PRO A 598 31.99 -8.78 10.64
C PRO A 598 31.31 -8.33 9.34
N VAL A 599 30.32 -9.13 8.93
CA VAL A 599 29.55 -8.95 7.70
C VAL A 599 28.15 -8.44 8.03
N ILE A 600 27.80 -7.27 7.50
CA ILE A 600 26.50 -6.62 7.64
C ILE A 600 25.74 -6.71 6.33
N TYR A 601 24.53 -7.28 6.37
CA TYR A 601 23.56 -7.21 5.28
C TYR A 601 22.57 -6.08 5.52
N ASP A 602 22.56 -5.11 4.60
CA ASP A 602 21.49 -4.12 4.51
C ASP A 602 20.31 -4.71 3.74
N GLU A 603 19.41 -5.38 4.47
CA GLU A 603 18.17 -5.96 3.93
C GLU A 603 16.98 -5.00 4.04
N ILE A 604 17.21 -3.71 4.28
CA ILE A 604 16.13 -2.72 4.46
C ILE A 604 15.32 -2.57 3.16
N PHE A 605 15.96 -2.70 2.00
CA PHE A 605 15.27 -2.73 0.71
C PHE A 605 14.84 -4.13 0.30
N VAL A 606 15.77 -5.09 0.36
CA VAL A 606 15.69 -6.37 -0.37
C VAL A 606 15.11 -7.53 0.45
N GLY A 607 15.03 -7.38 1.77
CA GLY A 607 14.50 -8.41 2.65
C GLY A 607 12.98 -8.52 2.61
N LEU A 608 12.46 -9.53 3.31
CA LEU A 608 11.04 -9.73 3.59
C LEU A 608 10.19 -9.82 2.31
N TYR A 609 10.58 -10.72 1.42
CA TYR A 609 9.86 -11.09 0.18
C TYR A 609 9.88 -10.06 -0.94
N ARG A 610 10.67 -8.98 -0.82
CA ARG A 610 10.89 -8.05 -1.95
C ARG A 610 11.33 -8.79 -3.22
N PHE A 611 12.23 -9.77 -3.09
CA PHE A 611 12.69 -10.63 -4.18
C PHE A 611 12.07 -12.03 -4.20
N GLY A 612 10.97 -12.25 -3.46
CA GLY A 612 10.35 -13.56 -3.30
C GLY A 612 11.06 -14.47 -2.29
N TYR A 613 12.10 -13.99 -1.62
CA TYR A 613 12.80 -14.66 -0.54
C TYR A 613 12.61 -13.88 0.76
N GLU A 614 12.50 -14.57 1.88
CA GLU A 614 12.37 -13.93 3.18
C GLU A 614 13.64 -13.15 3.55
N SER A 615 14.81 -13.73 3.23
CA SER A 615 16.11 -13.06 3.32
C SER A 615 16.96 -13.38 2.09
N THR A 616 17.78 -12.43 1.68
CA THR A 616 18.74 -12.61 0.58
C THR A 616 19.91 -13.54 0.92
N LYS A 617 20.07 -13.96 2.18
CA LYS A 617 21.04 -15.00 2.56
C LYS A 617 20.82 -16.31 1.78
N ASP A 618 19.58 -16.60 1.38
CA ASP A 618 19.24 -17.78 0.59
C ASP A 618 19.68 -17.64 -0.88
N LEU A 619 19.77 -16.42 -1.39
CA LEU A 619 20.33 -16.10 -2.71
C LEU A 619 21.85 -16.11 -2.69
N LEU A 620 22.48 -15.58 -1.63
CA LEU A 620 23.93 -15.52 -1.50
C LEU A 620 24.55 -16.83 -0.96
N ARG A 621 23.74 -17.72 -0.38
CA ARG A 621 24.16 -19.00 0.23
C ARG A 621 25.31 -18.83 1.22
N ILE A 622 25.23 -17.75 2.01
CA ILE A 622 26.15 -17.42 3.09
C ILE A 622 25.45 -16.47 4.06
N ASP A 623 25.45 -16.80 5.35
CA ASP A 623 24.80 -15.96 6.37
C ASP A 623 25.66 -14.73 6.70
N PRO A 624 25.03 -13.60 7.11
CA PRO A 624 25.73 -12.46 7.69
C PRO A 624 26.02 -12.66 9.18
N ASP A 625 26.77 -11.73 9.78
CA ASP A 625 26.94 -11.63 11.23
C ASP A 625 25.94 -10.63 11.85
N ILE A 626 25.51 -9.65 11.04
CA ILE A 626 24.52 -8.62 11.39
C ILE A 626 23.62 -8.36 10.17
N ALA A 627 22.33 -8.10 10.37
CA ALA A 627 21.43 -7.73 9.28
C ALA A 627 20.42 -6.65 9.69
N CYS A 628 20.16 -5.70 8.79
CA CYS A 628 19.26 -4.56 9.03
C CYS A 628 17.94 -4.72 8.26
N TYR A 629 16.82 -4.43 8.93
CA TYR A 629 15.47 -4.50 8.36
C TYR A 629 14.67 -3.22 8.65
N GLY A 630 13.76 -2.89 7.74
CA GLY A 630 12.81 -1.77 7.83
C GLY A 630 11.74 -1.96 6.76
N LYS A 631 11.18 -0.88 6.20
CA LYS A 631 10.26 -0.91 5.04
C LYS A 631 9.16 -1.98 5.14
N LEU A 632 9.30 -3.12 4.44
CA LEU A 632 8.34 -4.24 4.46
C LEU A 632 8.18 -4.90 5.84
N LEU A 633 9.09 -4.65 6.79
CA LEU A 633 9.00 -5.11 8.17
C LEU A 633 7.62 -4.90 8.80
N THR A 634 6.97 -3.79 8.51
CA THR A 634 5.65 -3.45 9.06
C THR A 634 4.56 -3.46 8.00
N GLY A 635 4.79 -4.14 6.87
CA GLY A 635 3.90 -4.11 5.72
C GLY A 635 3.62 -2.69 5.22
N GLY A 636 4.61 -1.79 5.29
CA GLY A 636 4.49 -0.43 4.75
C GLY A 636 3.48 0.49 5.44
N THR A 637 3.09 0.20 6.69
CA THR A 637 2.04 0.96 7.39
C THR A 637 2.58 1.95 8.43
N VAL A 638 3.65 1.62 9.15
CA VAL A 638 4.21 2.44 10.24
C VAL A 638 5.73 2.21 10.33
N PRO A 639 6.58 3.21 10.64
CA PRO A 639 8.02 3.00 10.73
C PRO A 639 8.43 2.07 11.87
N LEU A 640 9.41 1.20 11.60
CA LEU A 640 10.17 0.42 12.58
C LEU A 640 11.50 0.02 11.92
N GLY A 641 12.60 0.15 12.65
CA GLY A 641 13.92 -0.35 12.26
C GLY A 641 14.34 -1.50 13.16
N VAL A 642 15.05 -2.48 12.61
CA VAL A 642 15.57 -3.63 13.36
C VAL A 642 16.97 -3.98 12.89
N THR A 643 17.83 -4.37 13.83
CA THR A 643 19.15 -4.94 13.58
C THR A 643 19.23 -6.31 14.25
N LEU A 644 19.39 -7.37 13.45
CA LEU A 644 19.66 -8.72 13.90
C LEU A 644 21.16 -8.93 14.07
N ALA A 645 21.56 -9.73 15.05
CA ALA A 645 22.96 -10.05 15.31
C ALA A 645 23.14 -11.51 15.75
N THR A 646 24.31 -12.09 15.45
CA THR A 646 24.75 -13.35 16.03
C THR A 646 25.00 -13.23 17.54
N GLU A 647 25.19 -14.36 18.22
CA GLU A 647 25.54 -14.34 19.64
C GLU A 647 26.94 -13.73 19.86
N ASP A 648 27.93 -14.06 19.02
CA ASP A 648 29.30 -13.54 19.12
C ASP A 648 29.36 -12.01 19.09
N ILE A 649 28.54 -11.37 18.25
CA ILE A 649 28.41 -9.91 18.22
C ILE A 649 27.89 -9.39 19.56
N PHE A 650 26.87 -10.04 20.13
CA PHE A 650 26.27 -9.64 21.41
C PHE A 650 27.23 -9.83 22.59
N GLU A 651 27.97 -10.94 22.62
CA GLU A 651 28.96 -11.24 23.66
C GLU A 651 30.06 -10.17 23.72
N SER A 652 30.39 -9.51 22.60
CA SER A 652 31.37 -8.42 22.55
C SER A 652 30.98 -7.13 23.32
N PHE A 653 29.73 -7.06 23.80
CA PHE A 653 29.20 -5.98 24.64
C PHE A 653 28.86 -6.44 26.07
N LEU A 654 29.08 -7.71 26.42
CA LEU A 654 28.90 -8.20 27.78
C LEU A 654 30.09 -7.79 28.64
N ASP A 655 29.80 -7.04 29.68
CA ASP A 655 30.78 -6.52 30.64
C ASP A 655 30.07 -6.15 31.95
N ASP A 656 30.81 -6.08 33.05
CA ASP A 656 30.26 -5.67 34.35
C ASP A 656 29.84 -4.17 34.36
N GLY A 657 30.45 -3.36 33.50
CA GLY A 657 30.23 -1.93 33.42
C GLY A 657 29.20 -1.53 32.36
N LYS A 658 28.20 -0.73 32.75
CA LYS A 658 27.21 -0.15 31.81
C LYS A 658 27.86 0.63 30.65
N ALA A 659 29.03 1.24 30.86
CA ALA A 659 29.74 2.00 29.84
C ALA A 659 30.17 1.14 28.63
N ASN A 660 30.29 -0.17 28.83
CA ASN A 660 30.67 -1.14 27.80
C ASN A 660 29.48 -1.76 27.06
N ALA A 661 28.25 -1.49 27.51
CA ALA A 661 27.05 -1.87 26.78
C ALA A 661 26.90 -1.06 25.49
N LEU A 662 26.03 -1.53 24.59
CA LEU A 662 25.65 -0.75 23.41
C LEU A 662 24.77 0.44 23.82
N LEU A 663 25.39 1.58 24.10
CA LEU A 663 24.72 2.83 24.46
C LEU A 663 24.16 3.54 23.21
N HIS A 664 23.16 2.91 22.59
CA HIS A 664 22.34 3.45 21.52
C HIS A 664 20.88 3.28 21.93
N GLY A 665 20.03 4.27 21.69
CA GLY A 665 18.60 4.13 21.95
C GLY A 665 17.80 5.33 21.46
N HIS A 666 16.56 5.05 21.08
CA HIS A 666 15.58 6.04 20.65
C HIS A 666 14.41 6.08 21.61
N SER A 667 13.72 7.21 21.71
CA SER A 667 12.55 7.34 22.59
C SER A 667 11.44 6.33 22.26
N TYR A 668 11.28 5.97 20.98
CA TYR A 668 10.27 5.03 20.48
C TYR A 668 10.83 3.62 20.19
N THR A 669 11.99 3.28 20.75
CA THR A 669 12.58 1.94 20.61
C THR A 669 11.55 0.85 20.90
N ALA A 670 11.38 -0.07 19.95
CA ALA A 670 10.44 -1.20 20.01
C ALA A 670 8.97 -0.81 20.28
N HIS A 671 8.50 0.33 19.77
CA HIS A 671 7.14 0.80 20.04
C HIS A 671 6.07 -0.28 19.71
N PRO A 672 5.06 -0.50 20.59
CA PRO A 672 4.10 -1.60 20.46
C PRO A 672 3.31 -1.62 19.15
N ILE A 673 3.01 -0.44 18.58
CA ILE A 673 2.24 -0.30 17.34
C ILE A 673 3.03 -0.88 16.16
N GLY A 674 4.30 -0.51 16.00
CA GLY A 674 5.17 -1.02 14.95
C GLY A 674 5.46 -2.51 15.10
N CYS A 675 5.66 -2.97 16.34
CA CYS A 675 5.83 -4.39 16.61
C CYS A 675 4.56 -5.20 16.27
N ALA A 676 3.37 -4.68 16.56
CA ALA A 676 2.11 -5.32 16.20
C ALA A 676 1.89 -5.36 14.68
N ALA A 677 2.27 -4.29 13.97
CA ALA A 677 2.27 -4.29 12.51
C ALA A 677 3.20 -5.36 11.94
N ALA A 678 4.41 -5.48 12.49
CA ALA A 678 5.37 -6.47 12.04
C ALA A 678 4.90 -7.91 12.28
N VAL A 679 4.35 -8.20 13.47
CA VAL A 679 3.74 -9.51 13.76
C VAL A 679 2.67 -9.87 12.72
N PHE A 680 1.76 -8.95 12.45
CA PHE A 680 0.70 -9.20 11.48
C PHE A 680 1.23 -9.32 10.04
N ALA A 681 2.29 -8.57 9.68
CA ALA A 681 2.96 -8.73 8.39
C ALA A 681 3.57 -10.12 8.24
N PHE A 682 4.29 -10.63 9.25
CA PHE A 682 4.85 -11.98 9.25
C PHE A 682 3.77 -13.05 9.13
N GLU A 683 2.66 -12.95 9.88
CA GLU A 683 1.52 -13.88 9.77
C GLU A 683 0.99 -13.98 8.33
N LYS A 684 0.95 -12.86 7.60
CA LYS A 684 0.49 -12.81 6.22
C LYS A 684 1.54 -13.32 5.24
N TYR A 685 2.81 -13.01 5.46
CA TYR A 685 3.89 -13.54 4.63
C TYR A 685 4.00 -15.07 4.76
N ASP A 686 3.87 -15.62 5.96
CA ASP A 686 3.88 -17.07 6.21
C ASP A 686 2.72 -17.78 5.50
N ALA A 687 1.54 -17.15 5.47
CA ALA A 687 0.39 -17.66 4.75
C ALA A 687 0.63 -17.68 3.23
N LEU A 688 1.22 -16.60 2.69
CA LEU A 688 1.54 -16.49 1.26
C LEU A 688 2.46 -17.63 0.78
N LEU A 689 3.41 -18.06 1.61
CA LEU A 689 4.35 -19.12 1.22
C LEU A 689 3.78 -20.52 1.17
N LYS A 690 2.71 -20.80 1.93
CA LYS A 690 2.08 -22.13 1.93
C LYS A 690 1.39 -22.46 0.62
N ASP A 691 0.97 -21.44 -0.12
CA ASP A 691 0.18 -21.59 -1.33
C ASP A 691 1.04 -21.71 -2.61
N ASP A 692 2.31 -21.28 -2.58
CA ASP A 692 3.16 -21.12 -3.79
C ASP A 692 4.51 -21.90 -3.75
N GLU A 693 4.62 -22.97 -2.93
CA GLU A 693 5.86 -23.76 -2.73
C GLU A 693 7.12 -22.88 -2.44
N GLY A 694 6.90 -21.69 -1.88
CA GLY A 694 7.95 -20.73 -1.53
C GLY A 694 8.52 -19.89 -2.67
N ARG A 695 7.97 -19.90 -3.90
CA ARG A 695 8.48 -19.09 -5.04
C ARG A 695 7.37 -18.55 -5.95
N ARG A 696 6.81 -17.39 -5.58
CA ARG A 696 5.80 -16.68 -6.38
C ARG A 696 6.40 -15.95 -7.58
N ALA A 697 5.86 -16.21 -8.77
CA ALA A 697 6.19 -15.47 -9.98
C ALA A 697 5.26 -14.25 -10.13
N TYR A 698 5.84 -13.04 -10.12
CA TYR A 698 5.07 -11.80 -10.23
C TYR A 698 4.98 -11.27 -11.66
N TRP A 699 6.05 -11.40 -12.44
CA TRP A 699 6.16 -10.80 -13.77
C TRP A 699 6.29 -11.88 -14.84
N ASP A 700 5.59 -11.70 -15.96
CA ASP A 700 5.85 -12.48 -17.17
C ASP A 700 7.27 -12.23 -17.70
N GLN A 701 8.12 -13.24 -17.55
CA GLN A 701 9.53 -13.17 -17.93
C GLN A 701 9.73 -13.06 -19.45
N ASP A 702 8.79 -13.53 -20.27
CA ASP A 702 8.87 -13.36 -21.72
C ASP A 702 8.53 -11.92 -22.13
N LEU A 703 7.56 -11.29 -21.48
CA LEU A 703 7.28 -9.86 -21.69
C LEU A 703 8.44 -8.98 -21.20
N VAL A 704 9.05 -9.29 -20.06
CA VAL A 704 10.26 -8.57 -19.58
C VAL A 704 11.40 -8.68 -20.60
N ARG A 705 11.65 -9.88 -21.14
CA ARG A 705 12.63 -10.08 -22.22
C ARG A 705 12.27 -9.28 -23.48
N GLN A 706 10.99 -9.19 -23.84
CA GLN A 706 10.55 -8.37 -24.98
C GLN A 706 10.80 -6.88 -24.73
N THR A 707 10.54 -6.38 -23.53
CA THR A 707 10.86 -5.00 -23.13
C THR A 707 12.33 -4.69 -23.33
N SER A 708 13.23 -5.62 -22.99
CA SER A 708 14.68 -5.45 -23.20
C SER A 708 15.12 -5.34 -24.67
N ARG A 709 14.22 -5.59 -25.63
CA ARG A 709 14.47 -5.48 -27.09
C ARG A 709 13.91 -4.18 -27.69
N LEU A 710 13.21 -3.36 -26.91
CA LEU A 710 12.65 -2.11 -27.39
C LEU A 710 13.77 -1.08 -27.65
N GLU A 711 13.58 -0.26 -28.69
CA GLU A 711 14.49 0.84 -29.00
C GLU A 711 14.53 1.83 -27.83
N GLY A 712 15.73 2.25 -27.43
CA GLY A 712 15.91 3.15 -26.29
C GLY A 712 15.86 2.48 -24.92
N VAL A 713 15.73 1.15 -24.82
CA VAL A 713 15.87 0.39 -23.57
C VAL A 713 17.25 -0.27 -23.53
N ARG A 714 18.04 0.10 -22.52
CA ARG A 714 19.38 -0.46 -22.28
C ARG A 714 19.32 -1.79 -21.53
N SER A 715 18.45 -1.89 -20.52
CA SER A 715 18.28 -3.07 -19.68
C SER A 715 16.84 -3.20 -19.17
N SER A 716 16.34 -4.43 -19.03
CA SER A 716 15.09 -4.69 -18.31
C SER A 716 15.23 -5.93 -17.44
N ILE A 717 15.07 -5.80 -16.13
CA ILE A 717 15.22 -6.89 -15.18
C ILE A 717 14.02 -6.93 -14.24
N ALA A 718 13.48 -8.13 -14.03
CA ALA A 718 12.45 -8.38 -13.04
C ALA A 718 12.88 -9.50 -12.07
N LEU A 719 12.80 -9.22 -10.77
CA LEU A 719 13.03 -10.20 -9.70
C LEU A 719 12.07 -9.93 -8.54
N GLY A 720 11.39 -10.99 -8.08
CA GLY A 720 10.30 -10.86 -7.11
C GLY A 720 9.33 -9.76 -7.48
N THR A 721 9.07 -8.83 -6.57
CA THR A 721 8.11 -7.75 -6.78
C THR A 721 8.67 -6.56 -7.56
N VAL A 722 9.91 -6.62 -8.03
CA VAL A 722 10.62 -5.47 -8.63
C VAL A 722 10.80 -5.68 -10.12
N LEU A 723 10.42 -4.67 -10.90
CA LEU A 723 10.75 -4.52 -12.31
C LEU A 723 11.54 -3.22 -12.47
N ALA A 724 12.72 -3.30 -13.07
CA ALA A 724 13.56 -2.16 -13.42
C ALA A 724 13.77 -2.11 -14.92
N ILE A 725 13.62 -0.92 -15.50
CA ILE A 725 13.83 -0.63 -16.92
C ILE A 725 14.81 0.54 -17.01
N GLU A 726 16.01 0.26 -17.48
CA GLU A 726 17.05 1.26 -17.74
C GLU A 726 16.93 1.73 -19.19
N LEU A 727 16.84 3.04 -19.41
CA LEU A 727 16.80 3.65 -20.74
C LEU A 727 18.20 3.99 -21.25
N GLU A 728 18.36 3.97 -22.58
CA GLU A 728 19.55 4.48 -23.27
C GLU A 728 19.63 6.01 -23.17
N GLY A 729 20.84 6.55 -23.01
CA GLY A 729 21.10 8.00 -22.98
C GLY A 729 22.26 8.38 -22.04
N GLU A 730 22.58 9.69 -22.01
CA GLU A 730 23.59 10.26 -21.11
C GLU A 730 23.12 10.22 -19.65
N GLU A 731 24.03 9.96 -18.71
CA GLU A 731 23.76 10.01 -17.27
C GLU A 731 23.47 11.44 -16.80
N GLY A 732 22.74 11.58 -15.67
CA GLY A 732 22.49 12.88 -15.03
C GLY A 732 21.16 13.55 -15.38
N TYR A 733 21.15 14.88 -15.49
CA TYR A 733 19.92 15.69 -15.56
C TYR A 733 19.07 15.39 -16.81
N ALA A 734 19.69 15.21 -17.97
CA ALA A 734 19.00 14.91 -19.23
C ALA A 734 18.30 13.54 -19.22
N ALA A 735 18.93 12.51 -18.61
CA ALA A 735 18.29 11.22 -18.39
C ALA A 735 17.03 11.32 -17.51
N THR A 736 17.08 12.19 -16.49
CA THR A 736 15.98 12.40 -15.54
C THR A 736 14.78 13.09 -16.20
N GLU A 737 15.01 13.91 -17.22
CA GLU A 737 13.95 14.55 -18.01
C GLU A 737 13.18 13.53 -18.86
N ARG A 738 13.89 12.63 -19.56
CA ARG A 738 13.27 11.56 -20.37
C ARG A 738 12.43 10.61 -19.51
N THR A 739 12.99 10.10 -18.42
CA THR A 739 12.26 9.22 -17.49
C THR A 739 11.13 9.97 -16.79
N GLY A 740 11.30 11.26 -16.48
CA GLY A 740 10.25 12.12 -15.94
C GLY A 740 9.08 12.32 -16.91
N ALA A 741 9.35 12.53 -18.20
CA ALA A 741 8.32 12.64 -19.23
C ALA A 741 7.52 11.34 -19.38
N LEU A 742 8.21 10.20 -19.41
CA LEU A 742 7.56 8.89 -19.47
C LEU A 742 6.75 8.58 -18.20
N ALA A 743 7.26 8.91 -17.01
CA ALA A 743 6.51 8.79 -15.76
C ALA A 743 5.25 9.66 -15.77
N LYS A 744 5.31 10.87 -16.35
CA LYS A 744 4.13 11.73 -16.52
C LYS A 744 3.12 11.14 -17.51
N ALA A 745 3.57 10.50 -18.58
CA ALA A 745 2.71 9.81 -19.54
C ALA A 745 1.99 8.61 -18.89
N LEU A 746 2.74 7.74 -18.20
CA LEU A 746 2.20 6.63 -17.40
C LEU A 746 1.21 7.11 -16.33
N GLY A 747 1.47 8.28 -15.74
CA GLY A 747 0.57 8.92 -14.79
C GLY A 747 -0.82 9.25 -15.36
N LYS A 748 -0.95 9.42 -16.68
CA LYS A 748 -2.24 9.60 -17.38
C LYS A 748 -2.94 8.27 -17.65
N GLU A 749 -2.19 7.17 -17.71
CA GLU A 749 -2.71 5.80 -17.87
C GLU A 749 -2.97 5.13 -16.51
N GLY A 750 -2.89 5.88 -15.40
CA GLY A 750 -3.20 5.39 -14.07
C GLY A 750 -2.03 4.71 -13.37
N VAL A 751 -0.78 4.96 -13.79
CA VAL A 751 0.41 4.39 -13.14
C VAL A 751 1.28 5.51 -12.58
N TYR A 752 1.50 5.50 -11.27
CA TYR A 752 2.44 6.41 -10.60
C TYR A 752 3.79 5.73 -10.42
N CYS A 753 4.86 6.31 -10.93
CA CYS A 753 6.22 5.84 -10.71
C CYS A 753 7.16 7.04 -10.48
N ARG A 754 8.31 6.77 -9.88
CA ARG A 754 9.37 7.78 -9.68
C ARG A 754 10.58 7.42 -10.53
N PRO A 755 11.15 8.37 -11.29
CA PRO A 755 12.41 8.14 -11.98
C PRO A 755 13.57 8.03 -10.99
N LEU A 756 14.59 7.26 -11.38
CA LEU A 756 15.86 7.17 -10.68
C LEU A 756 16.98 7.29 -11.73
N GLY A 757 17.36 8.52 -12.07
CA GLY A 757 18.24 8.79 -13.21
C GLY A 757 17.60 8.32 -14.52
N ASN A 758 18.30 7.46 -15.28
CA ASN A 758 17.81 6.83 -16.51
C ASN A 758 16.95 5.58 -16.25
N VAL A 759 16.64 5.25 -14.99
CA VAL A 759 15.87 4.06 -14.63
C VAL A 759 14.44 4.42 -14.26
N LEU A 760 13.50 3.67 -14.83
CA LEU A 760 12.14 3.54 -14.32
C LEU A 760 12.02 2.22 -13.58
N TYR A 761 11.40 2.26 -12.41
CA TYR A 761 11.15 1.06 -11.64
C TYR A 761 9.68 0.98 -11.24
N PHE A 762 9.22 -0.26 -11.15
CA PHE A 762 7.89 -0.62 -10.71
C PHE A 762 8.02 -1.67 -9.63
N MET A 763 7.26 -1.46 -8.57
CA MET A 763 7.34 -2.30 -7.39
C MET A 763 5.94 -2.65 -6.95
N CYS A 764 5.57 -3.91 -7.11
CA CYS A 764 4.33 -4.43 -6.57
C CYS A 764 4.51 -4.82 -5.09
N SER A 765 3.41 -5.21 -4.45
CA SER A 765 3.46 -5.80 -3.11
C SER A 765 3.65 -7.32 -3.23
N PRO A 766 4.13 -7.99 -2.17
CA PRO A 766 4.18 -9.46 -2.12
C PRO A 766 2.81 -10.13 -2.35
N PHE A 767 1.70 -9.43 -2.14
CA PHE A 767 0.35 -9.97 -2.35
C PHE A 767 -0.24 -9.68 -3.73
N THR A 768 0.39 -8.81 -4.53
CA THR A 768 -0.11 -8.49 -5.88
C THR A 768 -0.18 -9.72 -6.77
N GLU A 769 -1.31 -9.93 -7.42
CA GLU A 769 -1.50 -11.04 -8.35
C GLU A 769 -0.67 -10.86 -9.63
N LYS A 770 -0.17 -11.98 -10.17
CA LYS A 770 0.60 -11.98 -11.42
C LYS A 770 -0.15 -11.27 -12.55
N LYS A 771 -1.46 -11.48 -12.64
CA LYS A 771 -2.30 -10.84 -13.66
C LYS A 771 -2.22 -9.30 -13.60
N GLU A 772 -2.24 -8.71 -12.40
CA GLU A 772 -2.12 -7.24 -12.27
C GLU A 772 -0.75 -6.73 -12.71
N CYS A 773 0.31 -7.48 -12.42
CA CYS A 773 1.66 -7.17 -12.89
C CYS A 773 1.79 -7.31 -14.42
N ASP A 774 1.14 -8.31 -15.01
CA ASP A 774 1.09 -8.51 -16.46
C ASP A 774 0.32 -7.39 -17.17
N ASP A 775 -0.83 -6.96 -16.60
CA ASP A 775 -1.61 -5.82 -17.09
C ASP A 775 -0.76 -4.52 -17.04
N LEU A 776 0.01 -4.32 -15.97
CA LEU A 776 0.96 -3.22 -15.85
C LEU A 776 2.05 -3.30 -16.94
N LEU A 777 2.64 -4.47 -17.18
CA LEU A 777 3.60 -4.65 -18.27
C LEU A 777 2.99 -4.30 -19.64
N GLY A 778 1.73 -4.65 -19.88
CA GLY A 778 1.02 -4.27 -21.10
C GLY A 778 0.94 -2.76 -21.32
N ILE A 779 0.61 -2.02 -20.26
CA ILE A 779 0.61 -0.54 -20.23
C ILE A 779 2.01 0.00 -20.54
N LEU A 780 3.04 -0.55 -19.90
CA LEU A 780 4.44 -0.12 -20.10
C LEU A 780 4.91 -0.34 -21.54
N LEU A 781 4.62 -1.49 -22.13
CA LEU A 781 4.99 -1.81 -23.52
C LEU A 781 4.33 -0.83 -24.50
N GLY A 782 3.04 -0.50 -24.29
CA GLY A 782 2.33 0.48 -25.11
C GLY A 782 2.92 1.89 -25.01
N SER A 783 3.30 2.30 -23.80
CA SER A 783 3.89 3.63 -23.53
C SER A 783 5.33 3.77 -24.00
N ILE A 784 6.16 2.73 -23.88
CA ILE A 784 7.58 2.76 -24.28
C ILE A 784 7.77 2.51 -25.78
N GLY A 785 6.97 1.62 -26.37
CA GLY A 785 7.08 1.24 -27.79
C GLY A 785 6.41 2.21 -28.78
N GLY A 786 5.65 3.19 -28.30
CA GLY A 786 5.06 4.24 -29.15
C GLY A 786 6.06 5.34 -29.51
N PRO A 787 5.85 6.11 -30.60
CA PRO A 787 6.62 7.34 -30.81
C PRO A 787 6.36 8.27 -29.61
N LEU A 788 7.41 8.59 -28.85
CA LEU A 788 7.39 9.56 -27.76
C LEU A 788 6.75 10.86 -28.30
N ARG A 789 5.51 11.15 -27.90
CA ARG A 789 4.73 12.31 -28.38
C ARG A 789 5.03 13.57 -27.57
#